data_AF-A0A7X7MF40-F1
#
_entry.id   AF-A0A7X7MF40-F1
#
_cell.length_a   1.000
_cell.length_b   1.000
_cell.length_c   1.000
_cell.angle_alpha   90.00
_cell.angle_beta   90.00
_cell.angle_gamma   90.00
#
_symmetry.space_group_name_H-M   'P 1'
#
loop_
_entity.id
_entity.type
_entity.pdbx_description
1 polymer ?
#
loop_
_entity_poly.entity_id
_entity_poly.type
_entity_poly.pdbx_seq_one_letter_code
_entity_poly.pdbx_strand_id
1 'polypeptide(L)'
;MSLFSRHLGSRLCARILACLVFGGALLVYKATLHPGFFPGESARQVAVALFRAPNTLDVRSTVSSRKEAPLVLDWRRQVQVDEASQNALSDTALFQERRLTLRTRFRIWSLVSSLLARHVPFGSLAARMNGLSACFGALSVALLFAIVRGLLLLLTFHVSPVPSNRRKTAAVLAGFAAAVALAASVPCWIASTRCLPHTFELFLMLAAGYLMLKAAIRHREGLMLAVGLLLGIGLLESEEGLWMAPLMLFFAARAIRTGGLGFTHGGVAFLSGVTFGVMGYLIVNWLGPHGGEGSSFMLPFREMTQTLRGIAGTLSGGWLRNAHSVVIACFIVLPLLAAVAQAIWGNQELDGVSTTLLLLTLLGTTTLALTGGSFSPWGVYRPSASLQLPCTLFLLAALVVGFLMGQGCLMAGGRILPDITRGNRRRAPTGEGAPSSESPFGRLIMGYLCVLLIATGAFNFREVMDWREPLASQVAAETIRRLEGRRWVVADGMQGLLIRLHGRMAGKPVGLLNDEAPGRLPPARQAETILRDPAFAGLDADLLRQQVQGTNPVTFVQALLTLAPRAEEQVLVLRDPELWRHAGRRPLPDVVGFLGQAGEDRVDWERLLQAHNDFWDRVEQLPPLGSYAPVWIRGQRAGLRQQLHGIGACLADELARAGRTEDAQAVLNRANRIKEEPLPSSQDLFY
;
A
#
# COMPACT_ATOMS: atom_id res chain seq x y z
N MET A 1 -32.48 24.66 0.01
CA MET A 1 -31.24 25.46 -0.08
C MET A 1 -31.54 26.87 0.43
N SER A 2 -31.40 27.07 1.75
CA SER A 2 -31.90 28.21 2.51
C SER A 2 -31.00 29.45 2.40
N LEU A 3 -31.53 30.58 2.88
CA LEU A 3 -30.99 31.95 2.95
C LEU A 3 -29.52 32.08 3.42
N PHE A 4 -28.91 31.04 4.00
CA PHE A 4 -27.49 30.99 4.36
C PHE A 4 -26.51 31.04 3.17
N SER A 5 -26.95 30.69 1.95
CA SER A 5 -26.06 30.61 0.79
C SER A 5 -25.75 31.96 0.13
N ARG A 6 -26.51 33.03 0.42
CA ARG A 6 -26.38 34.33 -0.27
C ARG A 6 -25.26 35.22 0.28
N HIS A 7 -24.74 34.97 1.49
CA HIS A 7 -23.69 35.78 2.10
C HIS A 7 -22.30 35.11 2.21
N LEU A 8 -22.18 33.83 1.90
CA LEU A 8 -20.88 33.16 1.88
C LEU A 8 -20.16 33.46 0.56
N GLY A 9 -19.10 34.27 0.62
CA GLY A 9 -18.24 34.52 -0.53
C GLY A 9 -17.80 33.21 -1.19
N SER A 10 -17.72 33.19 -2.53
CA SER A 10 -17.42 31.96 -3.32
C SER A 10 -16.15 31.22 -2.86
N ARG A 11 -15.18 31.94 -2.29
CA ARG A 11 -13.96 31.40 -1.69
C ARG A 11 -14.19 30.66 -0.36
N LEU A 12 -15.13 31.12 0.45
CA LEU A 12 -15.47 30.49 1.73
C LEU A 12 -16.28 29.21 1.49
N CYS A 13 -17.26 29.26 0.58
CA CYS A 13 -18.01 28.09 0.13
C CYS A 13 -17.09 26.98 -0.42
N ALA A 14 -16.07 27.35 -1.20
CA ALA A 14 -15.03 26.42 -1.66
C ALA A 14 -14.30 25.69 -0.53
N ARG A 15 -13.93 26.42 0.52
CA ARG A 15 -13.20 25.88 1.67
C ARG A 15 -14.08 24.94 2.48
N ILE A 16 -15.33 25.34 2.72
CA ILE A 16 -16.31 24.52 3.42
C ILE A 16 -16.52 23.19 2.67
N LEU A 17 -16.70 23.23 1.34
CA LEU A 17 -16.84 22.03 0.53
C LEU A 17 -15.60 21.11 0.62
N ALA A 18 -14.39 21.67 0.55
CA ALA A 18 -13.17 20.87 0.72
C ALA A 18 -13.07 20.24 2.12
N CYS A 19 -13.49 20.96 3.17
CA CYS A 19 -13.56 20.43 4.53
C CYS A 19 -14.62 19.32 4.67
N LEU A 20 -15.76 19.45 3.99
CA LEU A 20 -16.79 18.40 3.98
C LEU A 20 -16.30 17.15 3.23
N VAL A 21 -15.61 17.32 2.10
CA VAL A 21 -14.98 16.20 1.36
C VAL A 21 -13.93 15.50 2.24
N PHE A 22 -13.09 16.27 2.93
CA PHE A 22 -12.13 15.74 3.90
C PHE A 22 -12.83 14.96 5.01
N GLY A 23 -13.84 15.54 5.66
CA GLY A 23 -14.58 14.91 6.75
C GLY A 23 -15.29 13.62 6.32
N GLY A 24 -15.93 13.63 5.14
CA GLY A 24 -16.58 12.45 4.57
C GLY A 24 -15.59 11.31 4.29
N ALA A 25 -14.49 11.60 3.60
CA ALA A 25 -13.45 10.60 3.32
C ALA A 25 -12.82 10.05 4.62
N LEU A 26 -12.53 10.92 5.59
CA LEU A 26 -11.96 10.53 6.88
C LEU A 26 -12.90 9.62 7.66
N LEU A 27 -14.21 9.90 7.67
CA LEU A 27 -15.19 9.05 8.35
C LEU A 27 -15.28 7.66 7.72
N VAL A 28 -15.28 7.58 6.39
CA VAL A 28 -15.27 6.31 5.66
C VAL A 28 -13.99 5.52 5.97
N TYR A 29 -12.82 6.15 5.91
CA TYR A 29 -11.56 5.49 6.25
C TYR A 29 -11.50 5.08 7.72
N LYS A 30 -12.03 5.91 8.64
CA LYS A 30 -12.10 5.59 10.06
C LYS A 30 -12.98 4.37 10.35
N ALA A 31 -14.13 4.26 9.69
CA ALA A 31 -15.02 3.10 9.81
C ALA A 31 -14.37 1.82 9.25
N THR A 32 -13.46 1.97 8.31
CA THR A 32 -12.82 0.87 7.59
C THR A 32 -11.39 0.55 8.05
N LEU A 33 -10.90 1.18 9.12
CA LEU A 33 -9.57 0.92 9.68
C LEU A 33 -9.33 -0.56 9.99
N HIS A 34 -8.09 -0.97 9.82
CA HIS A 34 -7.67 -2.32 10.19
C HIS A 34 -7.63 -2.50 11.72
N PRO A 35 -8.18 -3.60 12.26
CA PRO A 35 -8.04 -3.93 13.69
C PRO A 35 -6.62 -4.42 13.97
N GLY A 36 -5.76 -3.54 14.48
CA GLY A 36 -4.35 -3.85 14.76
C GLY A 36 -3.42 -3.55 13.59
N PHE A 37 -2.23 -4.16 13.59
CA PHE A 37 -1.25 -3.97 12.52
C PHE A 37 -1.47 -4.98 11.40
N PHE A 38 -1.59 -4.46 10.18
CA PHE A 38 -1.63 -5.30 9.01
C PHE A 38 -0.22 -5.87 8.75
N PRO A 39 -0.08 -7.18 8.45
CA PRO A 39 1.22 -7.83 8.24
C PRO A 39 1.97 -7.27 7.02
N GLY A 40 3.27 -7.60 6.93
CA GLY A 40 4.13 -7.18 5.82
C GLY A 40 4.61 -5.74 5.94
N GLU A 41 4.53 -4.98 4.84
CA GLU A 41 5.11 -3.65 4.73
C GLU A 41 4.52 -2.63 5.73
N SER A 42 3.22 -2.74 6.03
CA SER A 42 2.54 -1.92 7.04
C SER A 42 3.21 -2.04 8.42
N ALA A 43 3.32 -3.26 8.94
CA ALA A 43 3.97 -3.52 10.22
C ALA A 43 5.43 -3.06 10.19
N ARG A 44 6.14 -3.33 9.08
CA ARG A 44 7.53 -2.94 8.88
C ARG A 44 7.72 -1.43 9.00
N GLN A 45 6.90 -0.64 8.31
CA GLN A 45 7.01 0.82 8.33
C GLN A 45 6.80 1.39 9.74
N VAL A 46 5.88 0.80 10.51
CA VAL A 46 5.72 1.17 11.93
C VAL A 46 6.93 0.75 12.76
N ALA A 47 7.50 -0.43 12.53
CA ALA A 47 8.73 -0.87 13.22
C ALA A 47 9.92 0.05 12.89
N VAL A 48 10.06 0.50 11.64
CA VAL A 48 11.07 1.49 11.22
C VAL A 48 10.84 2.82 11.93
N ALA A 49 9.60 3.34 11.96
CA ALA A 49 9.24 4.58 12.67
C ALA A 49 9.55 4.51 14.18
N LEU A 50 9.51 3.31 14.75
CA LEU A 50 9.86 3.07 16.15
C LEU A 50 11.35 2.74 16.35
N PHE A 51 12.18 2.74 15.31
CA PHE A 51 13.60 2.36 15.37
C PHE A 51 13.82 0.93 15.86
N ARG A 52 13.00 -0.01 15.36
CA ARG A 52 13.07 -1.46 15.66
C ARG A 52 13.37 -2.32 14.43
N ALA A 53 13.34 -1.72 13.26
CA ALA A 53 13.81 -2.32 12.02
C ALA A 53 14.68 -1.29 11.29
N PRO A 54 15.76 -1.72 10.63
CA PRO A 54 16.54 -0.83 9.80
C PRO A 54 15.67 -0.34 8.63
N ASN A 55 15.82 0.93 8.26
CA ASN A 55 15.11 1.48 7.10
C ASN A 55 15.69 1.01 5.75
N THR A 56 16.65 0.09 5.77
CA THR A 56 17.20 -0.57 4.59
C THR A 56 16.38 -1.82 4.28
N LEU A 57 15.73 -1.83 3.12
CA LEU A 57 15.04 -2.97 2.53
C LEU A 57 16.06 -3.80 1.73
N ASP A 58 16.25 -5.07 2.11
CA ASP A 58 16.89 -6.05 1.24
C ASP A 58 15.89 -6.47 0.16
N VAL A 59 15.94 -5.83 -1.00
CA VAL A 59 15.12 -6.25 -2.14
C VAL A 59 15.87 -7.32 -2.91
N ARG A 60 15.33 -8.54 -2.91
CA ARG A 60 15.75 -9.64 -3.77
C ARG A 60 15.09 -9.46 -5.14
N SER A 61 15.81 -8.94 -6.12
CA SER A 61 15.35 -9.04 -7.51
C SER A 61 15.86 -10.36 -8.08
N THR A 62 14.95 -11.29 -8.34
CA THR A 62 15.23 -12.46 -9.17
C THR A 62 15.11 -12.03 -10.63
N VAL A 63 16.23 -11.72 -11.29
CA VAL A 63 16.21 -11.56 -12.73
C VAL A 63 16.28 -12.95 -13.33
N SER A 64 15.16 -13.48 -13.81
CA SER A 64 15.16 -14.65 -14.67
C SER A 64 15.71 -14.23 -16.03
N SER A 65 17.02 -14.30 -16.21
CA SER A 65 17.63 -14.09 -17.52
C SER A 65 17.39 -15.34 -18.36
N ARG A 66 16.30 -15.35 -19.14
CA ARG A 66 16.17 -16.32 -20.24
C ARG A 66 17.19 -15.89 -21.29
N LYS A 67 18.31 -16.61 -21.37
CA LYS A 67 19.30 -16.39 -22.44
C LYS A 67 18.57 -16.53 -23.76
N GLU A 68 18.51 -15.44 -24.53
CA GLU A 68 17.84 -15.39 -25.82
C GLU A 68 18.45 -16.47 -26.74
N ALA A 69 17.65 -17.47 -27.14
CA ALA A 69 17.97 -18.24 -28.33
C ALA A 69 17.75 -17.31 -29.53
N PRO A 70 18.69 -17.22 -30.49
CA PRO A 70 18.49 -16.39 -31.66
C PRO A 70 17.25 -16.89 -32.42
N LEU A 71 16.24 -16.03 -32.52
CA LEU A 71 15.09 -16.20 -33.38
C LEU A 71 15.58 -16.19 -34.85
N VAL A 72 16.00 -17.35 -35.34
CA VAL A 72 16.11 -17.60 -36.78
C VAL A 72 14.73 -18.06 -37.24
N LEU A 73 13.99 -17.13 -37.86
CA LEU A 73 12.76 -17.40 -38.59
C LEU A 73 13.09 -18.27 -39.81
N ASP A 74 12.99 -19.59 -39.67
CA ASP A 74 12.94 -20.48 -40.84
C ASP A 74 11.98 -21.67 -40.58
N TRP A 75 10.74 -21.52 -41.06
CA TRP A 75 9.59 -22.39 -40.75
C TRP A 75 9.67 -23.80 -41.40
N ARG A 76 10.71 -24.09 -42.20
CA ARG A 76 10.80 -25.35 -42.99
C ARG A 76 11.65 -26.47 -42.39
N ARG A 77 12.38 -26.24 -41.28
CA ARG A 77 13.17 -27.30 -40.61
C ARG A 77 12.57 -27.84 -39.32
N GLN A 78 11.33 -27.47 -39.00
CA GLN A 78 10.70 -27.81 -37.73
C GLN A 78 10.17 -29.26 -37.65
N VAL A 79 10.17 -30.01 -38.75
CA VAL A 79 9.64 -31.39 -38.77
C VAL A 79 10.72 -32.47 -38.58
N GLN A 80 12.01 -32.11 -38.62
CA GLN A 80 13.11 -33.10 -38.50
C GLN A 80 13.97 -32.97 -37.23
N VAL A 81 13.70 -32.01 -36.35
CA VAL A 81 14.48 -31.83 -35.10
C VAL A 81 13.73 -32.37 -33.87
N ASP A 82 12.43 -32.67 -33.99
CA ASP A 82 11.58 -33.06 -32.85
C ASP A 82 11.93 -34.41 -32.20
N GLU A 83 12.68 -35.30 -32.85
CA GLU A 83 13.13 -36.56 -32.23
C GLU A 83 14.56 -36.51 -31.65
N ALA A 84 15.42 -35.59 -32.11
CA ALA A 84 16.81 -35.52 -31.63
C ALA A 84 16.99 -34.55 -30.44
N SER A 85 16.10 -33.58 -30.24
CA SER A 85 16.21 -32.59 -29.15
C SER A 85 15.53 -32.98 -27.84
N GLN A 86 14.71 -34.04 -27.81
CA GLN A 86 14.04 -34.46 -26.56
C GLN A 86 15.01 -35.08 -25.54
N ASN A 87 16.15 -35.60 -25.96
CA ASN A 87 17.16 -36.18 -25.07
C ASN A 87 18.27 -35.21 -24.62
N ALA A 88 18.24 -33.93 -25.03
CA ALA A 88 19.26 -32.94 -24.68
C ALA A 88 18.73 -31.76 -23.84
N LEU A 89 17.47 -31.79 -23.43
CA LEU A 89 16.79 -30.67 -22.73
C LEU A 89 16.72 -30.83 -21.20
N SER A 90 17.59 -31.64 -20.59
CA SER A 90 17.66 -31.78 -19.12
C SER A 90 18.54 -30.75 -18.41
N ASP A 91 19.38 -29.98 -19.13
CA ASP A 91 20.43 -29.16 -18.48
C ASP A 91 20.48 -27.69 -18.96
N THR A 92 19.33 -27.05 -19.17
CA THR A 92 19.30 -25.57 -19.20
C THR A 92 19.11 -25.01 -17.79
N ALA A 93 20.23 -24.92 -17.06
CA ALA A 93 20.31 -24.20 -15.80
C ALA A 93 19.76 -22.78 -15.99
N LEU A 94 18.56 -22.52 -15.47
CA LEU A 94 18.03 -21.19 -15.23
C LEU A 94 19.01 -20.46 -14.30
N PHE A 95 19.93 -19.68 -14.87
CA PHE A 95 20.75 -18.76 -14.10
C PHE A 95 19.82 -17.67 -13.55
N GLN A 96 19.32 -17.92 -12.34
CA GLN A 96 18.59 -16.95 -11.54
C GLN A 96 19.61 -15.99 -10.93
N GLU A 97 19.93 -14.91 -11.63
CA GLU A 97 20.81 -13.88 -11.07
C GLU A 97 20.05 -13.16 -9.94
N ARG A 98 20.40 -13.53 -8.70
CA ARG A 98 19.85 -12.91 -7.48
C ARG A 98 20.62 -11.64 -7.20
N ARG A 99 20.10 -10.49 -7.66
CA ARG A 99 20.64 -9.18 -7.25
C ARG A 99 19.99 -8.73 -5.95
N LEU A 100 20.82 -8.42 -4.97
CA LEU A 100 20.44 -7.78 -3.72
C LEU A 100 20.59 -6.26 -3.92
N THR A 101 19.49 -5.52 -3.79
CA THR A 101 19.53 -4.06 -3.74
C THR A 101 19.01 -3.59 -2.40
N LEU A 102 19.86 -2.91 -1.63
CA LEU A 102 19.47 -2.16 -0.44
C LEU A 102 18.65 -0.95 -0.88
N ARG A 103 17.45 -0.76 -0.30
CA ARG A 103 16.61 0.43 -0.53
C ARG A 103 16.33 1.20 0.75
N THR A 104 16.46 2.52 0.73
CA THR A 104 16.18 3.46 1.81
C THR A 104 15.06 4.41 1.39
N ARG A 105 13.83 4.05 1.73
CA ARG A 105 12.63 4.82 1.34
C ARG A 105 11.84 5.30 2.54
N PHE A 106 10.91 6.21 2.29
CA PHE A 106 9.91 6.65 3.28
C PHE A 106 10.54 7.25 4.56
N ARG A 107 11.64 8.00 4.41
CA ARG A 107 12.37 8.60 5.54
C ARG A 107 11.56 9.68 6.22
N ILE A 108 10.88 10.52 5.44
CA ILE A 108 10.08 11.60 6.00
C ILE A 108 8.80 11.03 6.60
N TRP A 109 8.18 10.05 5.93
CA TRP A 109 7.10 9.28 6.53
C TRP A 109 7.49 8.67 7.88
N SER A 110 8.65 8.02 7.97
CA SER A 110 9.19 7.46 9.21
C SER A 110 9.38 8.52 10.29
N LEU A 111 9.91 9.69 9.93
CA LEU A 111 10.06 10.82 10.86
C LEU A 111 8.69 11.28 11.39
N VAL A 112 7.72 11.54 10.50
CA VAL A 112 6.38 12.01 10.88
C VAL A 112 5.65 10.98 11.75
N SER A 113 5.68 9.71 11.38
CA SER A 113 5.07 8.62 12.15
C SER A 113 5.75 8.41 13.49
N SER A 114 7.08 8.56 13.59
CA SER A 114 7.82 8.49 14.86
C SER A 114 7.41 9.60 15.83
N LEU A 115 7.23 10.83 15.32
CA LEU A 115 6.78 11.98 16.11
C LEU A 115 5.36 11.74 16.63
N LEU A 116 4.46 11.25 15.77
CA LEU A 116 3.09 10.93 16.18
C LEU A 116 3.07 9.80 17.24
N ALA A 117 3.86 8.75 17.04
CA ALA A 117 3.92 7.62 17.97
C ALA A 117 4.41 8.04 19.37
N ARG A 118 5.30 9.03 19.45
CA ARG A 118 5.89 9.54 20.69
C ARG A 118 5.03 10.59 21.39
N HIS A 119 4.49 11.55 20.64
CA HIS A 119 3.90 12.76 21.22
C HIS A 119 2.38 12.70 21.42
N VAL A 120 1.67 11.77 20.77
CA VAL A 120 0.20 11.67 20.89
C VAL A 120 -0.17 10.50 21.80
N PRO A 121 -0.61 10.71 23.06
CA PRO A 121 -0.87 9.62 24.00
C PRO A 121 -2.25 8.96 23.85
N PHE A 122 -3.09 9.37 22.89
CA PHE A 122 -4.47 8.90 22.78
C PHE A 122 -4.63 7.63 21.93
N GLY A 123 -5.34 6.64 22.48
CA GLY A 123 -5.70 5.40 21.78
C GLY A 123 -4.53 4.41 21.59
N SER A 124 -4.85 3.23 21.06
CA SER A 124 -3.83 2.22 20.76
C SER A 124 -2.85 2.72 19.70
N LEU A 125 -1.61 2.24 19.75
CA LEU A 125 -0.59 2.61 18.76
C LEU A 125 -1.06 2.25 17.33
N ALA A 126 -1.70 1.10 17.15
CA ALA A 126 -2.28 0.70 15.86
C ALA A 126 -3.33 1.69 15.36
N ALA A 127 -4.23 2.14 16.24
CA ALA A 127 -5.25 3.12 15.87
C ALA A 127 -4.64 4.47 15.47
N ARG A 128 -3.61 4.93 16.18
CA ARG A 128 -2.87 6.17 15.85
C ARG A 128 -2.17 6.07 14.50
N MET A 129 -1.48 4.96 14.25
CA MET A 129 -0.71 4.74 13.02
C MET A 129 -1.64 4.55 11.81
N ASN A 130 -2.67 3.71 11.91
CA ASN A 130 -3.66 3.56 10.84
C ASN A 130 -4.46 4.87 10.62
N GLY A 131 -4.77 5.61 11.70
CA GLY A 131 -5.42 6.92 11.63
C GLY A 131 -4.58 7.99 10.95
N LEU A 132 -3.24 7.92 11.05
CA LEU A 132 -2.34 8.83 10.34
C LEU A 132 -2.47 8.67 8.82
N SER A 133 -2.39 7.45 8.32
CA SER A 133 -2.60 7.19 6.88
C SER A 133 -4.02 7.56 6.43
N ALA A 134 -5.04 7.33 7.27
CA ALA A 134 -6.41 7.76 6.96
C ALA A 134 -6.52 9.28 6.83
N CYS A 135 -5.81 10.03 7.68
CA CYS A 135 -5.73 11.48 7.62
C CYS A 135 -5.07 11.95 6.31
N PHE A 136 -3.91 11.39 5.95
CA PHE A 136 -3.24 11.74 4.70
C PHE A 136 -4.03 11.32 3.45
N GLY A 137 -4.70 10.17 3.48
CA GLY A 137 -5.64 9.74 2.44
C GLY A 137 -6.78 10.76 2.27
N ALA A 138 -7.44 11.15 3.37
CA ALA A 138 -8.50 12.14 3.33
C ALA A 138 -8.02 13.53 2.89
N LEU A 139 -6.83 13.96 3.31
CA LEU A 139 -6.19 15.19 2.84
C LEU A 139 -5.92 15.14 1.33
N SER A 140 -5.44 14.00 0.83
CA SER A 140 -5.22 13.78 -0.60
C SER A 140 -6.51 13.91 -1.40
N VAL A 141 -7.60 13.28 -0.94
CA VAL A 141 -8.93 13.39 -1.57
C VAL A 141 -9.43 14.85 -1.59
N ALA A 142 -9.29 15.57 -0.48
CA ALA A 142 -9.69 16.97 -0.38
C ALA A 142 -8.83 17.92 -1.24
N LEU A 143 -7.52 17.67 -1.32
CA LEU A 143 -6.62 18.41 -2.21
C LEU A 143 -6.95 18.13 -3.67
N LEU A 144 -7.22 16.88 -4.05
CA LEU A 144 -7.62 16.53 -5.41
C LEU A 144 -8.91 17.27 -5.81
N PHE A 145 -9.92 17.28 -4.94
CA PHE A 145 -11.13 18.09 -5.13
C PHE A 145 -10.79 19.56 -5.41
N ALA A 146 -9.92 20.16 -4.59
CA ALA A 146 -9.54 21.56 -4.72
C ALA A 146 -8.75 21.84 -6.01
N ILE A 147 -7.86 20.93 -6.40
CA ILE A 147 -7.04 21.02 -7.62
C ILE A 147 -7.93 20.93 -8.85
N VAL A 148 -8.74 19.88 -8.99
CA VAL A 148 -9.58 19.66 -10.18
C VAL A 148 -10.59 20.79 -10.34
N ARG A 149 -11.23 21.20 -9.24
CA ARG A 149 -12.14 22.35 -9.25
C ARG A 149 -11.43 23.64 -9.67
N GLY A 150 -10.25 23.92 -9.12
CA GLY A 150 -9.50 25.12 -9.45
C GLY A 150 -8.96 25.11 -10.88
N LEU A 151 -8.51 23.96 -11.38
CA LEU A 151 -8.02 23.77 -12.74
C LEU A 151 -9.14 24.00 -13.76
N LEU A 152 -10.31 23.38 -13.56
CA LEU A 152 -11.43 23.55 -14.48
C LEU A 152 -11.90 25.00 -14.53
N LEU A 153 -11.96 25.69 -13.38
CA LEU A 153 -12.26 27.12 -13.34
C LEU A 153 -11.22 27.91 -14.15
N LEU A 154 -9.92 27.70 -13.91
CA LEU A 154 -8.85 28.43 -14.60
C LEU A 154 -8.91 28.27 -16.12
N LEU A 155 -9.14 27.04 -16.60
CA LEU A 155 -9.23 26.72 -18.03
C LEU A 155 -10.51 27.28 -18.67
N THR A 156 -11.66 27.18 -18.00
CA THR A 156 -12.94 27.63 -18.56
C THR A 156 -13.19 29.14 -18.45
N PHE A 157 -12.45 29.86 -17.60
CA PHE A 157 -12.59 31.32 -17.48
C PHE A 157 -12.06 32.09 -18.69
N HIS A 158 -11.06 31.57 -19.40
CA HIS A 158 -10.44 32.28 -20.52
C HIS A 158 -11.12 32.07 -21.88
N VAL A 159 -11.91 31.00 -22.04
CA VAL A 159 -12.28 30.51 -23.40
C VAL A 159 -13.78 30.31 -23.60
N SER A 160 -14.57 30.12 -22.54
CA SER A 160 -15.95 29.63 -22.71
C SER A 160 -17.03 30.72 -22.57
N PRO A 161 -18.01 30.81 -23.51
CA PRO A 161 -19.14 31.74 -23.45
C PRO A 161 -20.20 31.36 -22.38
N VAL A 162 -19.96 30.30 -21.61
CA VAL A 162 -20.91 29.76 -20.63
C VAL A 162 -21.02 30.67 -19.39
N PRO A 163 -22.23 30.91 -18.84
CA PRO A 163 -22.43 31.76 -17.67
C PRO A 163 -21.65 31.26 -16.43
N SER A 164 -21.19 32.20 -15.61
CA SER A 164 -20.26 31.96 -14.49
C SER A 164 -20.78 30.95 -13.46
N ASN A 165 -22.09 30.90 -13.22
CA ASN A 165 -22.70 29.96 -12.29
C ASN A 165 -22.60 28.50 -12.78
N ARG A 166 -22.80 28.25 -14.08
CA ARG A 166 -22.70 26.90 -14.65
C ARG A 166 -21.27 26.36 -14.59
N ARG A 167 -20.28 27.22 -14.87
CA ARG A 167 -18.85 26.87 -14.73
C ARG A 167 -18.48 26.50 -13.30
N LYS A 168 -19.01 27.21 -12.31
CA LYS A 168 -18.81 26.88 -10.89
C LYS A 168 -19.42 25.52 -10.54
N THR A 169 -20.62 25.22 -11.01
CA THR A 169 -21.27 23.92 -10.80
C THR A 169 -20.47 22.79 -11.45
N ALA A 170 -20.08 22.95 -12.72
CA ALA A 170 -19.26 21.96 -13.42
C ALA A 170 -17.94 21.69 -12.71
N ALA A 171 -17.26 22.74 -12.23
CA ALA A 171 -16.01 22.59 -11.49
C ALA A 171 -16.18 21.90 -10.14
N VAL A 172 -17.29 22.14 -9.44
CA VAL A 172 -17.61 21.45 -8.19
C VAL A 172 -17.89 19.97 -8.45
N LEU A 173 -18.70 19.64 -9.47
CA LEU A 173 -19.02 18.27 -9.81
C LEU A 173 -17.80 17.49 -10.33
N ALA A 174 -16.97 18.12 -11.16
CA ALA A 174 -15.68 17.57 -11.61
C ALA A 174 -14.77 17.24 -10.43
N GLY A 175 -14.61 18.19 -9.51
CA GLY A 175 -13.81 17.99 -8.30
C GLY A 175 -14.37 16.87 -7.43
N PHE A 176 -15.69 16.81 -7.27
CA PHE A 176 -16.34 15.79 -6.45
C PHE A 176 -16.19 14.39 -7.06
N ALA A 177 -16.40 14.26 -8.38
CA ALA A 177 -16.23 12.99 -9.08
C ALA A 177 -14.79 12.47 -9.00
N ALA A 178 -13.79 13.34 -9.18
CA ALA A 178 -12.38 12.97 -9.00
C ALA A 178 -12.07 12.55 -7.56
N ALA A 179 -12.59 13.29 -6.58
CA ALA A 179 -12.40 12.98 -5.17
C ALA A 179 -13.03 11.63 -4.80
N VAL A 180 -14.27 11.36 -5.22
CA VAL A 180 -14.95 10.09 -4.99
C VAL A 180 -14.23 8.95 -5.70
N ALA A 181 -13.79 9.13 -6.95
CA ALA A 181 -13.04 8.11 -7.70
C ALA A 181 -11.74 7.70 -6.98
N LEU A 182 -10.96 8.69 -6.52
CA LEU A 182 -9.75 8.41 -5.74
C LEU A 182 -10.09 7.78 -4.40
N ALA A 183 -11.09 8.32 -3.69
CA ALA A 183 -11.45 7.87 -2.36
C ALA A 183 -11.93 6.41 -2.34
N ALA A 184 -12.70 6.04 -3.37
CA ALA A 184 -13.26 4.71 -3.57
C ALA A 184 -12.28 3.72 -4.23
N SER A 185 -11.13 4.16 -4.73
CA SER A 185 -10.16 3.26 -5.36
C SER A 185 -9.54 2.30 -4.34
N VAL A 186 -9.52 0.99 -4.64
CA VAL A 186 -9.02 -0.04 -3.72
C VAL A 186 -7.58 0.23 -3.24
N PRO A 187 -6.60 0.56 -4.10
CA PRO A 187 -5.23 0.82 -3.65
C PRO A 187 -5.14 1.98 -2.64
N CYS A 188 -5.83 3.09 -2.93
CA CYS A 188 -5.81 4.27 -2.06
C CYS A 188 -6.55 4.00 -0.74
N TRP A 189 -7.67 3.27 -0.79
CA TRP A 189 -8.44 2.91 0.38
C TRP A 189 -7.67 1.97 1.31
N ILE A 190 -7.02 0.94 0.76
CA ILE A 190 -6.15 0.02 1.51
C ILE A 190 -4.97 0.80 2.11
N ALA A 191 -4.31 1.64 1.33
CA ALA A 191 -3.20 2.47 1.82
C ALA A 191 -3.64 3.41 2.96
N SER A 192 -4.86 3.93 2.89
CA SER A 192 -5.45 4.82 3.90
C SER A 192 -5.86 4.09 5.19
N THR A 193 -6.08 2.78 5.16
CA THR A 193 -6.60 2.03 6.31
C THR A 193 -5.56 1.19 7.05
N ARG A 194 -4.34 1.06 6.50
CA ARG A 194 -3.32 0.09 6.94
C ARG A 194 -1.93 0.67 7.20
N CYS A 195 -1.83 1.92 7.64
CA CYS A 195 -0.55 2.57 7.95
C CYS A 195 0.51 2.44 6.82
N LEU A 196 0.10 2.62 5.56
CA LEU A 196 1.03 2.56 4.42
C LEU A 196 1.48 3.97 4.00
N PRO A 197 2.77 4.14 3.62
CA PRO A 197 3.34 5.44 3.29
C PRO A 197 2.81 6.01 1.97
N HIS A 198 2.23 5.20 1.09
CA HIS A 198 1.71 5.64 -0.21
C HIS A 198 0.71 6.81 -0.13
N THR A 199 -0.07 6.89 0.96
CA THR A 199 -0.99 8.02 1.18
C THR A 199 -0.27 9.33 1.49
N PHE A 200 0.86 9.27 2.17
CA PHE A 200 1.71 10.42 2.44
C PHE A 200 2.38 10.91 1.16
N GLU A 201 2.82 10.00 0.30
CA GLU A 201 3.42 10.34 -1.00
C GLU A 201 2.42 10.99 -1.94
N LEU A 202 1.22 10.40 -2.06
CA LEU A 202 0.10 11.02 -2.75
C LEU A 202 -0.19 12.42 -2.22
N PHE A 203 -0.17 12.60 -0.90
CA PHE A 203 -0.35 13.90 -0.27
C PHE A 203 0.74 14.89 -0.68
N LEU A 204 2.03 14.51 -0.63
CA LEU A 204 3.14 15.38 -1.04
C LEU A 204 3.01 15.81 -2.50
N MET A 205 2.68 14.88 -3.40
CA MET A 205 2.48 15.20 -4.82
C MET A 205 1.29 16.14 -5.05
N LEU A 206 0.15 15.89 -4.39
CA LEU A 206 -1.03 16.74 -4.51
C LEU A 206 -0.82 18.10 -3.84
N ALA A 207 -0.08 18.16 -2.74
CA ALA A 207 0.31 19.41 -2.11
C ALA A 207 1.18 20.25 -3.07
N ALA A 208 2.17 19.63 -3.73
CA ALA A 208 2.97 20.28 -4.76
C ALA A 208 2.09 20.77 -5.93
N GLY A 209 1.19 19.93 -6.46
CA GLY A 209 0.26 20.31 -7.53
C GLY A 209 -0.68 21.45 -7.14
N TYR A 210 -1.18 21.46 -5.91
CA TYR A 210 -2.03 22.53 -5.39
C TYR A 210 -1.26 23.84 -5.20
N LEU A 211 -0.01 23.78 -4.76
CA LEU A 211 0.87 24.95 -4.65
C LEU A 211 1.23 25.50 -6.03
N MET A 212 1.47 24.64 -7.04
CA MET A 212 1.65 25.06 -8.44
C MET A 212 0.43 25.80 -8.96
N LEU A 213 -0.78 25.27 -8.73
CA LEU A 213 -2.02 25.93 -9.11
C LEU A 213 -2.18 27.30 -8.43
N LYS A 214 -1.83 27.40 -7.13
CA LYS A 214 -1.82 28.68 -6.43
C LYS A 214 -0.75 29.64 -6.94
N ALA A 215 0.42 29.14 -7.31
CA ALA A 215 1.50 29.95 -7.89
C ALA A 215 1.07 30.56 -9.22
N ALA A 216 0.41 29.76 -10.08
CA ALA A 216 -0.15 30.24 -11.34
C ALA A 216 -1.21 31.34 -11.15
N ILE A 217 -2.03 31.26 -10.09
CA ILE A 217 -3.11 32.24 -9.81
C ILE A 217 -2.59 33.49 -9.08
N ARG A 218 -1.63 33.34 -8.16
CA ARG A 218 -1.18 34.42 -7.27
C ARG A 218 0.12 35.10 -7.69
N HIS A 219 0.82 34.54 -8.68
CA HIS A 219 2.07 35.08 -9.20
C HIS A 219 3.14 35.27 -8.10
N ARG A 220 3.27 34.28 -7.19
CA ARG A 220 4.25 34.34 -6.07
C ARG A 220 5.38 33.33 -6.24
N GLU A 221 6.61 33.82 -6.26
CA GLU A 221 7.85 33.01 -6.36
C GLU A 221 8.05 32.06 -5.18
N GLY A 222 7.75 32.51 -3.96
CA GLY A 222 7.88 31.66 -2.76
C GLY A 222 7.01 30.40 -2.80
N LEU A 223 5.91 30.41 -3.57
CA LEU A 223 5.13 29.19 -3.81
C LEU A 223 5.86 28.22 -4.74
N MET A 224 6.57 28.72 -5.76
CA MET A 224 7.40 27.89 -6.64
C MET A 224 8.61 27.31 -5.91
N LEU A 225 9.21 28.06 -4.97
CA LEU A 225 10.24 27.54 -4.06
C LEU A 225 9.71 26.35 -3.24
N ALA A 226 8.53 26.50 -2.62
CA ALA A 226 7.91 25.44 -1.85
C ALA A 226 7.55 24.22 -2.72
N VAL A 227 7.07 24.44 -3.95
CA VAL A 227 6.83 23.38 -4.94
C VAL A 227 8.12 22.62 -5.25
N GLY A 228 9.21 23.34 -5.55
CA GLY A 228 10.52 22.73 -5.81
C GLY A 228 10.99 21.90 -4.63
N LEU A 229 10.85 22.43 -3.41
CA LEU A 229 11.22 21.72 -2.17
C LEU A 229 10.47 20.40 -2.01
N LEU A 230 9.15 20.41 -2.19
CA LEU A 230 8.34 19.19 -2.10
C LEU A 230 8.70 18.18 -3.21
N LEU A 231 8.98 18.67 -4.43
CA LEU A 231 9.40 17.79 -5.53
C LEU A 231 10.78 17.18 -5.27
N GLY A 232 11.75 17.97 -4.80
CA GLY A 232 13.09 17.48 -4.45
C GLY A 232 13.07 16.41 -3.38
N ILE A 233 12.21 16.58 -2.38
CA ILE A 233 11.90 15.55 -1.38
C ILE A 233 11.27 14.31 -2.04
N GLY A 234 10.24 14.49 -2.87
CA GLY A 234 9.50 13.40 -3.50
C GLY A 234 10.35 12.54 -4.44
N LEU A 235 11.37 13.12 -5.08
CA LEU A 235 12.32 12.40 -5.95
C LEU A 235 13.13 11.33 -5.21
N LEU A 236 13.40 11.53 -3.92
CA LEU A 236 14.21 10.62 -3.10
C LEU A 236 13.37 9.77 -2.14
N GLU A 237 12.18 10.24 -1.75
CA GLU A 237 11.29 9.50 -0.85
C GLU A 237 10.72 8.25 -1.54
N SER A 238 10.40 8.32 -2.84
CA SER A 238 9.67 7.25 -3.54
C SER A 238 9.98 7.04 -5.02
N GLU A 239 9.72 5.81 -5.50
CA GLU A 239 9.75 5.48 -6.93
C GLU A 239 8.68 6.24 -7.72
N GLU A 240 7.49 6.40 -7.12
CA GLU A 240 6.37 7.05 -7.78
C GLU A 240 6.65 8.55 -8.02
N GLY A 241 7.37 9.21 -7.09
CA GLY A 241 7.80 10.58 -7.24
C GLY A 241 8.69 10.80 -8.48
N LEU A 242 9.56 9.83 -8.79
CA LEU A 242 10.41 9.87 -9.97
C LEU A 242 9.62 9.65 -11.27
N TRP A 243 8.66 8.72 -11.27
CA TRP A 243 7.75 8.50 -12.41
C TRP A 243 6.88 9.73 -12.70
N MET A 244 6.47 10.46 -11.66
CA MET A 244 5.64 11.65 -11.77
C MET A 244 6.43 12.92 -12.06
N ALA A 245 7.76 12.91 -11.90
CA ALA A 245 8.60 14.09 -12.09
C ALA A 245 8.45 14.75 -13.47
N PRO A 246 8.42 14.04 -14.61
CA PRO A 246 8.22 14.67 -15.92
C PRO A 246 6.89 15.42 -16.03
N LEU A 247 5.81 14.85 -15.51
CA LEU A 247 4.49 15.47 -15.50
C LEU A 247 4.47 16.72 -14.59
N MET A 248 5.07 16.62 -13.42
CA MET A 248 5.19 17.73 -12.47
C MET A 248 6.05 18.87 -13.05
N LEU A 249 7.15 18.55 -13.73
CA LEU A 249 8.00 19.53 -14.42
C LEU A 249 7.26 20.24 -15.55
N PHE A 250 6.48 19.50 -16.35
CA PHE A 250 5.63 20.07 -17.40
C PHE A 250 4.63 21.08 -16.81
N PHE A 251 3.93 20.73 -15.73
CA PHE A 251 2.98 21.63 -15.08
C PHE A 251 3.67 22.80 -14.35
N ALA A 252 4.86 22.60 -13.78
CA ALA A 252 5.66 23.67 -13.20
C ALA A 252 6.06 24.71 -14.27
N ALA A 253 6.59 24.25 -15.41
CA ALA A 253 6.95 25.11 -16.53
C ALA A 253 5.74 25.87 -17.07
N ARG A 254 4.59 25.19 -17.18
CA ARG A 254 3.32 25.83 -17.57
C ARG A 254 2.90 26.88 -16.54
N ALA A 255 2.92 26.56 -15.26
CA ALA A 255 2.54 27.48 -14.18
C ALA A 255 3.43 28.73 -14.14
N ILE A 256 4.74 28.59 -14.37
CA ILE A 256 5.68 29.71 -14.49
C ILE A 256 5.32 30.59 -15.69
N ARG A 257 5.08 29.96 -16.85
CA ARG A 257 4.76 30.68 -18.10
C ARG A 257 3.41 31.40 -18.02
N THR A 258 2.35 30.71 -17.60
CA THR A 258 1.00 31.28 -17.51
C THR A 258 0.85 32.23 -16.32
N GLY A 259 1.63 32.00 -15.27
CA GLY A 259 1.63 32.81 -14.07
C GLY A 259 2.47 34.09 -14.17
N GLY A 260 2.95 34.50 -15.35
CA GLY A 260 3.66 35.78 -15.52
C GLY A 260 4.90 35.96 -14.62
N LEU A 261 5.42 34.88 -14.03
CA LEU A 261 6.54 34.92 -13.07
C LEU A 261 7.90 35.14 -13.76
N GLY A 262 7.92 35.08 -15.10
CA GLY A 262 9.15 35.02 -15.88
C GLY A 262 9.90 33.70 -15.69
N PHE A 263 10.53 33.20 -16.74
CA PHE A 263 11.33 31.96 -16.64
C PHE A 263 12.53 32.11 -15.72
N THR A 264 13.06 33.34 -15.59
CA THR A 264 14.22 33.64 -14.73
C THR A 264 13.87 33.51 -13.26
N HIS A 265 12.94 34.30 -12.74
CA HIS A 265 12.62 34.30 -11.31
C HIS A 265 11.86 33.04 -10.88
N GLY A 266 10.81 32.66 -11.61
CA GLY A 266 10.03 31.46 -11.30
C GLY A 266 10.83 30.17 -11.45
N GLY A 267 11.68 30.08 -12.48
CA GLY A 267 12.55 28.92 -12.72
C GLY A 267 13.66 28.79 -11.70
N VAL A 268 14.35 29.88 -11.35
CA VAL A 268 15.38 29.88 -10.30
C VAL A 268 14.76 29.51 -8.95
N ALA A 269 13.64 30.12 -8.56
CA ALA A 269 12.97 29.78 -7.30
C ALA A 269 12.60 28.29 -7.23
N PHE A 270 12.05 27.73 -8.32
CA PHE A 270 11.72 26.32 -8.40
C PHE A 270 12.97 25.42 -8.29
N LEU A 271 14.03 25.69 -9.07
CA LEU A 271 15.26 24.91 -9.05
C LEU A 271 15.96 24.97 -7.68
N SER A 272 16.06 26.17 -7.08
CA SER A 272 16.57 26.34 -5.72
C SER A 272 15.76 25.50 -4.73
N GLY A 273 14.43 25.48 -4.86
CA GLY A 273 13.55 24.64 -4.07
C GLY A 273 13.92 23.16 -4.21
N VAL A 274 14.06 22.65 -5.43
CA VAL A 274 14.46 21.25 -5.70
C VAL A 274 15.79 20.93 -5.03
N THR A 275 16.80 21.79 -5.18
CA THR A 275 18.11 21.60 -4.55
C THR A 275 18.00 21.55 -3.02
N PHE A 276 17.25 22.47 -2.41
CA PHE A 276 17.04 22.48 -0.96
C PHE A 276 16.25 21.25 -0.48
N GLY A 277 15.26 20.79 -1.24
CA GLY A 277 14.50 19.57 -0.93
C GLY A 277 15.36 18.31 -0.95
N VAL A 278 16.18 18.16 -2.00
CA VAL A 278 17.15 17.06 -2.12
C VAL A 278 18.17 17.10 -1.00
N MET A 279 18.80 18.27 -0.73
CA MET A 279 19.79 18.40 0.34
C MET A 279 19.18 18.16 1.72
N GLY A 280 18.00 18.69 1.99
CA GLY A 280 17.27 18.45 3.23
C GLY A 280 16.99 16.96 3.45
N TYR A 281 16.57 16.25 2.41
CA TYR A 281 16.36 14.80 2.47
C TYR A 281 17.65 14.04 2.81
N LEU A 282 18.76 14.37 2.15
CA LEU A 282 20.04 13.72 2.38
C LEU A 282 20.55 13.97 3.80
N ILE A 283 20.38 15.19 4.32
CA ILE A 283 20.70 15.53 5.71
C ILE A 283 19.86 14.70 6.68
N VAL A 284 18.55 14.58 6.45
CA VAL A 284 17.67 13.74 7.28
C VAL A 284 18.06 12.26 7.20
N ASN A 285 18.43 11.77 6.03
CA ASN A 285 18.91 10.40 5.86
C ASN A 285 20.24 10.16 6.59
N TRP A 286 21.15 11.15 6.57
CA TRP A 286 22.45 11.08 7.22
C TRP A 286 22.38 11.19 8.75
N LEU A 287 21.60 12.13 9.27
CA LEU A 287 21.38 12.35 10.71
C LEU A 287 20.41 11.34 11.34
N GLY A 288 19.73 10.54 10.52
CA GLY A 288 18.78 9.55 11.00
C GLY A 288 19.45 8.50 11.92
N PRO A 289 18.72 7.89 12.86
CA PRO A 289 19.29 6.98 13.86
C PRO A 289 19.89 5.66 13.34
N HIS A 290 19.82 5.41 12.03
CA HIS A 290 20.53 4.30 11.35
C HIS A 290 21.67 4.80 10.45
N GLY A 291 21.95 6.12 10.42
CA GLY A 291 23.06 6.73 9.69
C GLY A 291 24.43 6.25 10.15
N GLY A 292 24.51 5.76 11.40
CA GLY A 292 25.71 5.15 11.98
C GLY A 292 25.98 3.70 11.53
N GLU A 293 25.00 2.99 10.97
CA GLU A 293 25.15 1.56 10.58
C GLU A 293 25.59 1.36 9.13
N GLY A 294 26.17 2.39 8.48
CA GLY A 294 26.76 2.26 7.14
C GLY A 294 25.83 2.64 5.98
N SER A 295 24.71 3.34 6.22
CA SER A 295 23.97 3.95 5.12
C SER A 295 24.77 5.11 4.55
N SER A 296 25.50 4.86 3.46
CA SER A 296 26.25 5.88 2.73
C SER A 296 25.35 7.07 2.40
N PHE A 297 25.86 8.30 2.58
CA PHE A 297 25.20 9.54 2.16
C PHE A 297 24.68 9.46 0.71
N MET A 298 25.39 8.71 -0.14
CA MET A 298 25.08 8.52 -1.56
C MET A 298 24.08 7.40 -1.86
N LEU A 299 23.61 6.64 -0.87
CA LEU A 299 22.72 5.51 -1.08
C LEU A 299 21.39 5.90 -1.78
N PRO A 300 20.70 6.99 -1.39
CA PRO A 300 19.49 7.44 -2.08
C PRO A 300 19.75 7.82 -3.55
N PHE A 301 20.92 8.40 -3.85
CA PHE A 301 21.31 8.69 -5.25
C PHE A 301 21.53 7.41 -6.05
N ARG A 302 22.20 6.40 -5.46
CA ARG A 302 22.39 5.12 -6.11
C ARG A 302 21.05 4.47 -6.43
N GLU A 303 20.09 4.53 -5.52
CA GLU A 303 18.73 4.04 -5.75
C GLU A 303 18.02 4.82 -6.87
N MET A 304 18.05 6.16 -6.83
CA MET A 304 17.47 6.99 -7.88
C MET A 304 18.06 6.64 -9.26
N THR A 305 19.38 6.47 -9.36
CA THR A 305 20.02 6.08 -10.63
C THR A 305 19.63 4.68 -11.09
N GLN A 306 19.43 3.73 -10.17
CA GLN A 306 18.93 2.39 -10.49
C GLN A 306 17.48 2.45 -10.99
N THR A 307 16.63 3.24 -10.35
CA THR A 307 15.24 3.44 -10.80
C THR A 307 15.22 4.13 -12.16
N LEU A 308 16.04 5.17 -12.39
CA LEU A 308 16.17 5.82 -13.69
C LEU A 308 16.60 4.86 -14.80
N ARG A 309 17.56 3.98 -14.53
CA ARG A 309 17.94 2.92 -15.50
C ARG A 309 16.79 1.94 -15.76
N GLY A 310 16.02 1.60 -14.73
CA GLY A 310 14.81 0.80 -14.86
C GLY A 310 13.77 1.48 -15.76
N ILE A 311 13.49 2.77 -15.52
CA ILE A 311 12.59 3.59 -16.33
C ILE A 311 13.08 3.63 -17.79
N ALA A 312 14.36 3.92 -18.00
CA ALA A 312 14.94 3.95 -19.34
C ALA A 312 14.77 2.61 -20.07
N GLY A 313 15.02 1.48 -19.39
CA GLY A 313 14.82 0.14 -19.94
C GLY A 313 13.36 -0.17 -20.27
N THR A 314 12.41 0.32 -19.47
CA THR A 314 10.97 0.17 -19.79
C THR A 314 10.57 0.99 -21.01
N LEU A 315 11.07 2.22 -21.14
CA LEU A 315 10.78 3.11 -22.27
C LEU A 315 11.44 2.65 -23.57
N SER A 316 12.63 2.04 -23.52
CA SER A 316 13.39 1.59 -24.70
C SER A 316 12.88 0.28 -25.33
N GLY A 317 11.63 -0.12 -25.05
CA GLY A 317 11.01 -1.34 -25.61
C GLY A 317 10.58 -2.38 -24.58
N GLY A 318 10.91 -2.20 -23.29
CA GLY A 318 10.46 -3.10 -22.23
C GLY A 318 8.95 -3.09 -21.98
N TRP A 319 8.25 -2.01 -22.34
CA TRP A 319 6.81 -1.87 -22.11
C TRP A 319 5.95 -2.88 -22.88
N LEU A 320 6.36 -3.30 -24.09
CA LEU A 320 5.66 -4.33 -24.87
C LEU A 320 5.93 -5.75 -24.34
N ARG A 321 7.01 -5.95 -23.59
CA ARG A 321 7.37 -7.26 -23.02
C ARG A 321 6.55 -7.59 -21.77
N ASN A 322 5.98 -6.59 -21.09
CA ASN A 322 5.20 -6.76 -19.87
C ASN A 322 3.73 -6.39 -20.09
N ALA A 323 2.84 -7.38 -19.99
CA ALA A 323 1.39 -7.16 -20.08
C ALA A 323 0.89 -6.07 -19.11
N HIS A 324 1.52 -5.95 -17.93
CA HIS A 324 1.20 -4.93 -16.94
C HIS A 324 1.42 -3.52 -17.48
N SER A 325 2.54 -3.27 -18.14
CA SER A 325 2.90 -1.97 -18.69
C SER A 325 1.94 -1.56 -19.83
N VAL A 326 1.50 -2.52 -20.65
CA VAL A 326 0.53 -2.27 -21.72
C VAL A 326 -0.83 -1.86 -21.15
N VAL A 327 -1.35 -2.59 -20.15
CA VAL A 327 -2.63 -2.26 -19.50
C VAL A 327 -2.59 -0.87 -18.88
N ILE A 328 -1.51 -0.52 -18.17
CA ILE A 328 -1.34 0.82 -17.56
C ILE A 328 -1.27 1.91 -18.64
N ALA A 329 -0.51 1.68 -19.71
CA ALA A 329 -0.38 2.63 -20.79
C ALA A 329 -1.75 2.90 -21.46
N CYS A 330 -2.50 1.85 -21.79
CA CYS A 330 -3.77 1.93 -22.50
C CYS A 330 -4.92 2.52 -21.67
N PHE A 331 -5.01 2.16 -20.38
CA PHE A 331 -6.18 2.53 -19.56
C PHE A 331 -5.94 3.71 -18.61
N ILE A 332 -4.69 4.14 -18.41
CA ILE A 332 -4.36 5.23 -17.48
C ILE A 332 -3.55 6.33 -18.16
N VAL A 333 -2.39 6.00 -18.73
CA VAL A 333 -1.47 7.02 -19.26
C VAL A 333 -2.02 7.68 -20.53
N LEU A 334 -2.45 6.91 -21.53
CA LEU A 334 -3.01 7.45 -22.77
C LEU A 334 -4.32 8.23 -22.53
N PRO A 335 -5.28 7.75 -21.73
CA PRO A 335 -6.48 8.53 -21.39
C PRO A 335 -6.15 9.83 -20.66
N LEU A 336 -5.17 9.82 -19.74
CA LEU A 336 -4.71 11.05 -19.08
C LEU A 336 -4.11 12.03 -20.08
N LEU A 337 -3.20 11.58 -20.94
CA LEU A 337 -2.56 12.45 -21.93
C LEU A 337 -3.59 13.03 -22.91
N ALA A 338 -4.57 12.23 -23.33
CA ALA A 338 -5.67 12.69 -24.17
C ALA A 338 -6.55 13.72 -23.44
N ALA A 339 -6.91 13.49 -22.18
CA ALA A 339 -7.66 14.45 -21.37
C ALA A 339 -6.89 15.76 -21.16
N VAL A 340 -5.59 15.69 -20.87
CA VAL A 340 -4.72 16.87 -20.72
C VAL A 340 -4.59 17.62 -22.05
N ALA A 341 -4.39 16.89 -23.15
CA ALA A 341 -4.28 17.49 -24.47
C ALA A 341 -5.57 18.22 -24.88
N GLN A 342 -6.72 17.60 -24.65
CA GLN A 342 -8.02 18.21 -24.92
C GLN A 342 -8.30 19.39 -23.98
N ALA A 343 -7.90 19.31 -22.71
CA ALA A 343 -8.07 20.40 -21.75
C ALA A 343 -7.21 21.63 -22.07
N ILE A 344 -6.02 21.43 -22.64
CA ILE A 344 -5.03 22.49 -22.89
C ILE A 344 -5.12 23.04 -24.31
N TRP A 345 -5.26 22.18 -25.31
CA TRP A 345 -5.20 22.49 -26.74
C TRP A 345 -6.52 22.24 -27.48
N GLY A 346 -7.54 21.73 -26.79
CA GLY A 346 -8.83 21.47 -27.41
C GLY A 346 -9.50 22.74 -27.90
N ASN A 347 -9.88 22.76 -29.18
CA ASN A 347 -10.64 23.85 -29.78
C ASN A 347 -12.14 23.64 -29.47
N GLN A 348 -12.77 24.60 -28.79
CA GLN A 348 -14.21 24.50 -28.44
C GLN A 348 -15.12 24.63 -29.67
N GLU A 349 -14.59 25.09 -30.80
CA GLU A 349 -15.33 25.19 -32.07
C GLU A 349 -15.38 23.86 -32.85
N LEU A 350 -14.57 22.86 -32.46
CA LEU A 350 -14.64 21.51 -32.99
C LEU A 350 -15.70 20.69 -32.24
N ASP A 351 -16.93 21.19 -32.21
CA ASP A 351 -18.13 20.43 -31.83
C ASP A 351 -18.44 19.42 -32.95
N GLY A 352 -17.59 18.38 -33.05
CA GLY A 352 -17.63 17.36 -34.09
C GLY A 352 -17.69 15.94 -33.53
N VAL A 353 -18.00 14.99 -34.43
CA VAL A 353 -18.05 13.54 -34.15
C VAL A 353 -16.75 13.04 -33.49
N SER A 354 -15.60 13.61 -33.83
CA SER A 354 -14.29 13.27 -33.27
C SER A 354 -14.18 13.53 -31.76
N THR A 355 -14.66 14.68 -31.28
CA THR A 355 -14.67 15.03 -29.85
C THR A 355 -15.58 14.08 -29.07
N THR A 356 -16.76 13.76 -29.63
CA THR A 356 -17.71 12.81 -29.03
C THR A 356 -17.13 11.39 -28.97
N LEU A 357 -16.50 10.93 -30.05
CA LEU A 357 -15.81 9.63 -30.09
C LEU A 357 -14.69 9.56 -29.06
N LEU A 358 -13.85 10.60 -28.97
CA LEU A 358 -12.78 10.68 -27.97
C LEU A 358 -13.34 10.61 -26.55
N LEU A 359 -14.39 11.39 -26.23
CA LEU A 359 -15.03 11.35 -24.91
C LEU A 359 -15.64 9.98 -24.60
N LEU A 360 -16.20 9.29 -25.61
CA LEU A 360 -16.72 7.93 -25.45
C LEU A 360 -15.58 6.92 -25.21
N THR A 361 -14.46 7.04 -25.93
CA THR A 361 -13.26 6.21 -25.70
C THR A 361 -12.68 6.44 -24.31
N LEU A 362 -12.60 7.71 -23.87
CA LEU A 362 -12.19 8.06 -22.51
C LEU A 362 -13.15 7.50 -21.47
N LEU A 363 -14.46 7.54 -21.73
CA LEU A 363 -15.46 6.95 -20.84
C LEU A 363 -15.26 5.43 -20.70
N GLY A 364 -15.13 4.71 -21.83
CA GLY A 364 -14.93 3.26 -21.83
C GLY A 364 -13.61 2.82 -21.17
N THR A 365 -12.51 3.51 -21.46
CA THR A 365 -11.21 3.23 -20.82
C THR A 365 -11.24 3.55 -19.32
N THR A 366 -11.92 4.63 -18.91
CA THR A 366 -12.10 4.97 -17.49
C THR A 366 -12.97 3.94 -16.76
N THR A 367 -14.02 3.42 -17.40
CA THR A 367 -14.82 2.32 -16.85
C THR A 367 -13.97 1.09 -16.58
N LEU A 368 -13.13 0.70 -17.54
CA LEU A 368 -12.22 -0.44 -17.37
C LEU A 368 -11.13 -0.15 -16.33
N ALA A 369 -10.69 1.10 -16.19
CA ALA A 369 -9.73 1.50 -15.17
C ALA A 369 -10.30 1.43 -13.76
N LEU A 370 -11.58 1.79 -13.58
CA LEU A 370 -12.26 1.84 -12.29
C LEU A 370 -12.90 0.51 -11.88
N THR A 371 -13.27 -0.35 -12.83
CA THR A 371 -13.85 -1.66 -12.52
C THR A 371 -12.72 -2.64 -12.19
N GLY A 372 -12.85 -3.40 -11.09
CA GLY A 372 -11.81 -4.33 -10.61
C GLY A 372 -11.69 -5.64 -11.40
N GLY A 373 -12.04 -5.64 -12.70
CA GLY A 373 -12.00 -6.84 -13.55
C GLY A 373 -10.56 -7.30 -13.86
N SER A 374 -10.38 -8.53 -14.35
CA SER A 374 -9.05 -9.12 -14.60
C SER A 374 -8.18 -8.35 -15.60
N PHE A 375 -8.80 -7.62 -16.53
CA PHE A 375 -8.10 -6.77 -17.51
C PHE A 375 -7.91 -5.33 -17.06
N SER A 376 -8.39 -4.97 -15.86
CA SER A 376 -8.23 -3.64 -15.32
C SER A 376 -6.82 -3.44 -14.74
N PRO A 377 -6.35 -2.19 -14.63
CA PRO A 377 -5.13 -1.88 -13.90
C PRO A 377 -5.12 -2.47 -12.49
N TRP A 378 -6.26 -2.46 -11.77
CA TRP A 378 -6.31 -3.07 -10.44
C TRP A 378 -6.19 -4.60 -10.50
N GLY A 379 -6.92 -5.26 -11.40
CA GLY A 379 -6.89 -6.72 -11.56
C GLY A 379 -5.49 -7.25 -11.84
N VAL A 380 -4.69 -6.49 -12.59
CA VAL A 380 -3.28 -6.81 -12.87
C VAL A 380 -2.38 -6.66 -11.65
N TYR A 381 -2.58 -5.62 -10.82
CA TYR A 381 -1.78 -5.40 -9.61
C TYR A 381 -2.25 -6.24 -8.41
N ARG A 382 -3.50 -6.71 -8.39
CA ARG A 382 -4.09 -7.46 -7.28
C ARG A 382 -3.22 -8.64 -6.80
N PRO A 383 -2.63 -9.49 -7.67
CA PRO A 383 -1.73 -10.57 -7.22
C PRO A 383 -0.43 -10.08 -6.59
N SER A 384 0.07 -8.90 -7.02
CA SER A 384 1.34 -8.31 -6.56
C SER A 384 1.16 -7.29 -5.42
N ALA A 385 -0.05 -7.18 -4.88
CA ALA A 385 -0.39 -6.17 -3.87
C ALA A 385 0.34 -6.33 -2.52
N SER A 386 1.08 -7.44 -2.32
CA SER A 386 1.98 -7.62 -1.17
C SER A 386 3.19 -6.69 -1.21
N LEU A 387 3.59 -6.25 -2.41
CA LEU A 387 4.85 -5.53 -2.65
C LEU A 387 4.62 -4.05 -3.00
N GLN A 388 3.59 -3.74 -3.79
CA GLN A 388 3.33 -2.36 -4.26
C GLN A 388 1.83 -2.11 -4.49
N LEU A 389 1.34 -0.98 -3.98
CA LEU A 389 -0.01 -0.46 -4.28
C LEU A 389 0.10 0.68 -5.29
N PRO A 390 -0.56 0.60 -6.47
CA PRO A 390 -0.45 1.59 -7.55
C PRO A 390 -1.29 2.85 -7.28
N CYS A 391 -1.08 3.49 -6.14
CA CYS A 391 -1.89 4.62 -5.67
C CYS A 391 -1.85 5.80 -6.65
N THR A 392 -0.68 6.07 -7.23
CA THR A 392 -0.50 7.16 -8.19
C THR A 392 -1.21 6.93 -9.52
N LEU A 393 -1.26 5.69 -10.00
CA LEU A 393 -1.98 5.34 -11.22
C LEU A 393 -3.49 5.62 -11.06
N PHE A 394 -4.07 5.33 -9.90
CA PHE A 394 -5.47 5.64 -9.61
C PHE A 394 -5.73 7.12 -9.36
N LEU A 395 -4.74 7.88 -8.89
CA LEU A 395 -4.80 9.35 -8.92
C LEU A 395 -4.92 9.87 -10.36
N LEU A 396 -4.12 9.33 -11.30
CA LEU A 396 -4.20 9.73 -12.71
C LEU A 396 -5.57 9.39 -13.32
N ALA A 397 -6.09 8.19 -13.05
CA ALA A 397 -7.44 7.81 -13.48
C ALA A 397 -8.52 8.73 -12.89
N ALA A 398 -8.40 9.12 -11.62
CA ALA A 398 -9.33 10.04 -10.97
C ALA A 398 -9.33 11.45 -11.60
N LEU A 399 -8.19 11.92 -12.13
CA LEU A 399 -8.13 13.16 -12.90
C LEU A 399 -8.95 13.08 -14.19
N VAL A 400 -8.88 11.93 -14.90
CA VAL A 400 -9.68 11.69 -16.11
C VAL A 400 -11.17 11.66 -15.79
N VAL A 401 -11.58 11.01 -14.69
CA VAL A 401 -12.97 11.02 -14.22
C VAL A 401 -13.44 12.46 -13.95
N GLY A 402 -12.64 13.26 -13.26
CA GLY A 402 -12.94 14.66 -12.99
C GLY A 402 -13.10 15.47 -14.28
N PHE A 403 -12.21 15.27 -15.25
CA PHE A 403 -12.29 15.90 -16.56
C PHE A 403 -13.58 15.52 -17.30
N LEU A 404 -13.91 14.22 -17.39
CA LEU A 404 -15.12 13.74 -18.07
C LEU A 404 -16.40 14.27 -17.42
N MET A 405 -16.47 14.26 -16.08
CA MET A 405 -17.61 14.83 -15.35
C MET A 405 -17.74 16.34 -15.59
N GLY A 406 -16.61 17.06 -15.62
CA GLY A 406 -16.58 18.50 -15.93
C GLY A 406 -17.08 18.81 -17.33
N GLN A 407 -16.57 18.10 -18.34
CA GLN A 407 -16.99 18.26 -19.74
C GLN A 407 -18.45 17.87 -19.93
N GLY A 408 -18.89 16.72 -19.41
CA GLY A 408 -20.28 16.29 -19.47
C GLY A 408 -21.23 17.32 -18.84
N CYS A 409 -20.83 17.93 -17.73
CA CYS A 409 -21.60 18.99 -17.07
C CYS A 409 -21.68 20.28 -17.89
N LEU A 410 -20.59 20.69 -18.54
CA LEU A 410 -20.58 21.84 -19.44
C LEU A 410 -21.48 21.60 -20.66
N MET A 411 -21.40 20.42 -21.28
CA MET A 411 -22.25 20.01 -22.42
C MET A 411 -23.74 19.90 -22.05
N ALA A 412 -24.05 19.48 -20.82
CA ALA A 412 -25.42 19.36 -20.30
C ALA A 412 -26.01 20.69 -19.79
N GLY A 413 -25.31 21.82 -19.93
CA GLY A 413 -25.78 23.11 -19.43
C GLY A 413 -25.86 23.21 -17.89
N GLY A 414 -25.16 22.33 -17.18
CA GLY A 414 -25.11 22.30 -15.71
C GLY A 414 -26.30 21.62 -15.02
N ARG A 415 -27.13 20.85 -15.76
CA ARG A 415 -28.35 20.21 -15.24
C ARG A 415 -28.35 18.71 -15.50
N ILE A 416 -28.71 17.93 -14.50
CA ILE A 416 -28.75 16.45 -14.57
C ILE A 416 -30.12 15.99 -15.10
N LEU A 417 -31.22 16.61 -14.66
CA LEU A 417 -32.56 16.32 -15.16
C LEU A 417 -33.01 17.36 -16.22
N PRO A 418 -33.74 16.94 -17.26
CA PRO A 418 -34.40 17.86 -18.18
C PRO A 418 -35.47 18.67 -17.45
N ASP A 419 -35.53 19.99 -17.69
CA ASP A 419 -36.64 20.83 -17.23
C ASP A 419 -37.91 20.45 -18.02
N ILE A 420 -38.69 19.50 -17.51
CA ILE A 420 -39.98 19.10 -18.10
C ILE A 420 -40.98 20.28 -18.12
N THR A 421 -40.77 21.28 -17.27
CA THR A 421 -41.66 22.44 -17.10
C THR A 421 -41.44 23.60 -18.09
N ARG A 422 -40.45 23.51 -19.00
CA ARG A 422 -40.13 24.57 -19.97
C ARG A 422 -40.69 24.35 -21.38
N GLY A 423 -41.61 23.40 -21.56
CA GLY A 423 -42.32 23.20 -22.83
C GLY A 423 -43.23 24.35 -23.27
N ASN A 424 -43.41 25.42 -22.49
CA ASN A 424 -44.42 26.45 -22.80
C ASN A 424 -44.06 27.92 -22.50
N ARG A 425 -42.79 28.27 -22.25
CA ARG A 425 -42.41 29.69 -22.09
C ARG A 425 -41.84 30.27 -23.39
N ARG A 426 -42.69 31.10 -24.02
CA ARG A 426 -42.45 32.02 -25.14
C ARG A 426 -41.00 32.49 -25.27
N ARG A 427 -40.54 32.53 -26.54
CA ARG A 427 -39.37 33.26 -27.06
C ARG A 427 -39.01 34.47 -26.18
N ALA A 428 -37.82 34.43 -25.60
CA ALA A 428 -37.19 35.63 -25.05
C ALA A 428 -36.84 36.59 -26.21
N PRO A 429 -36.82 37.91 -25.98
CA PRO A 429 -36.61 38.91 -27.02
C PRO A 429 -35.21 38.77 -27.60
N THR A 430 -35.14 38.91 -28.92
CA THR A 430 -33.96 39.08 -29.76
C THR A 430 -32.87 39.94 -29.10
N GLY A 431 -31.70 39.36 -28.82
CA GLY A 431 -30.51 40.13 -28.41
C GLY A 431 -29.42 39.35 -27.66
N GLU A 432 -29.75 38.29 -26.94
CA GLU A 432 -28.77 37.45 -26.24
C GLU A 432 -28.63 36.09 -26.94
N GLY A 433 -27.38 35.71 -27.24
CA GLY A 433 -27.02 34.57 -28.09
C GLY A 433 -27.81 33.29 -27.81
N ALA A 434 -28.11 32.56 -28.88
CA ALA A 434 -28.87 31.31 -28.87
C ALA A 434 -28.49 30.42 -27.67
N PRO A 435 -29.46 29.86 -26.92
CA PRO A 435 -29.14 28.94 -25.84
C PRO A 435 -28.37 27.77 -26.45
N SER A 436 -27.08 27.69 -26.15
CA SER A 436 -26.23 26.54 -26.47
C SER A 436 -27.04 25.27 -26.24
N SER A 437 -27.38 24.55 -27.31
CA SER A 437 -28.27 23.40 -27.26
C SER A 437 -27.74 22.40 -26.23
N GLU A 438 -28.47 22.17 -25.15
CA GLU A 438 -28.09 21.20 -24.12
C GLU A 438 -27.93 19.82 -24.77
N SER A 439 -26.70 19.31 -24.84
CA SER A 439 -26.44 18.04 -25.51
C SER A 439 -26.90 16.87 -24.65
N PRO A 440 -27.76 15.96 -25.15
CA PRO A 440 -28.18 14.78 -24.40
C PRO A 440 -26.99 13.87 -24.04
N PHE A 441 -25.91 13.92 -24.83
CA PHE A 441 -24.69 13.17 -24.59
C PHE A 441 -23.98 13.59 -23.28
N GLY A 442 -23.96 14.89 -22.96
CA GLY A 442 -23.39 15.39 -21.70
C GLY A 442 -24.13 14.83 -20.48
N ARG A 443 -25.47 14.75 -20.54
CA ARG A 443 -26.29 14.14 -19.48
C ARG A 443 -26.03 12.64 -19.33
N LEU A 444 -25.85 11.94 -20.45
CA LEU A 444 -25.50 10.52 -20.45
C LEU A 444 -24.15 10.28 -19.74
N ILE A 445 -23.11 11.06 -20.07
CA ILE A 445 -21.80 10.96 -19.40
C ILE A 445 -21.96 11.17 -17.89
N MET A 446 -22.64 12.25 -17.49
CA MET A 446 -22.83 12.54 -16.07
C MET A 446 -23.58 11.44 -15.32
N GLY A 447 -24.73 11.01 -15.87
CA GLY A 447 -25.57 9.97 -15.27
C GLY A 447 -24.81 8.66 -15.15
N TYR A 448 -24.12 8.25 -16.22
CA TYR A 448 -23.30 7.05 -16.24
C TYR A 448 -22.17 7.11 -15.21
N LEU A 449 -21.41 8.22 -15.14
CA LEU A 449 -20.33 8.36 -14.16
C LEU A 449 -20.85 8.36 -12.71
N CYS A 450 -22.00 8.96 -12.44
CA CYS A 450 -22.61 8.89 -11.11
C CYS A 450 -22.93 7.45 -10.70
N VAL A 451 -23.57 6.68 -11.60
CA VAL A 451 -23.89 5.26 -11.36
C VAL A 451 -22.61 4.45 -11.20
N LEU A 452 -21.63 4.65 -12.08
CA LEU A 452 -20.35 3.96 -12.05
C LEU A 452 -19.61 4.20 -10.73
N LEU A 453 -19.53 5.46 -10.27
CA LEU A 453 -18.83 5.78 -9.01
C LEU A 453 -19.51 5.18 -7.78
N ILE A 454 -20.85 5.14 -7.75
CA ILE A 454 -21.60 4.49 -6.67
C ILE A 454 -21.36 2.97 -6.72
N ALA A 455 -21.47 2.35 -7.89
CA ALA A 455 -21.25 0.93 -8.07
C ALA A 455 -19.82 0.53 -7.69
N THR A 456 -18.81 1.20 -8.26
CA THR A 456 -17.39 0.99 -7.94
C THR A 456 -17.12 1.19 -6.44
N GLY A 457 -17.71 2.21 -5.81
CA GLY A 457 -17.59 2.42 -4.36
C GLY A 457 -18.14 1.26 -3.53
N ALA A 458 -19.30 0.71 -3.90
CA ALA A 458 -19.92 -0.42 -3.21
C ALA A 458 -19.10 -1.72 -3.39
N PHE A 459 -18.67 -2.03 -4.61
CA PHE A 459 -17.86 -3.23 -4.88
C PHE A 459 -16.48 -3.14 -4.21
N ASN A 460 -15.83 -1.98 -4.29
CA ASN A 460 -14.51 -1.78 -3.69
C ASN A 460 -14.59 -1.77 -2.16
N PHE A 461 -15.70 -1.31 -1.57
CA PHE A 461 -15.92 -1.42 -0.12
C PHE A 461 -15.92 -2.89 0.33
N ARG A 462 -16.63 -3.78 -0.39
CA ARG A 462 -16.62 -5.22 -0.10
C ARG A 462 -15.21 -5.79 -0.21
N GLU A 463 -14.47 -5.48 -1.27
CA GLU A 463 -13.08 -5.94 -1.43
C GLU A 463 -12.17 -5.47 -0.29
N VAL A 464 -12.26 -4.21 0.14
CA VAL A 464 -11.43 -3.69 1.25
C VAL A 464 -11.77 -4.39 2.57
N MET A 465 -13.04 -4.71 2.81
CA MET A 465 -13.48 -5.47 3.99
C MET A 465 -12.98 -6.91 3.96
N ASP A 466 -13.01 -7.57 2.81
CA ASP A 466 -12.56 -8.96 2.62
C ASP A 466 -11.08 -9.15 2.95
N TRP A 467 -10.28 -8.09 2.81
CA TRP A 467 -8.84 -8.10 3.09
C TRP A 467 -8.50 -7.81 4.57
N ARG A 468 -9.48 -7.76 5.48
CA ARG A 468 -9.23 -7.59 6.92
C ARG A 468 -8.73 -8.89 7.54
N GLU A 469 -7.49 -8.90 8.00
CA GLU A 469 -6.83 -10.08 8.57
C GLU A 469 -6.37 -9.77 10.01
N PRO A 470 -7.22 -10.02 11.02
CA PRO A 470 -6.88 -9.75 12.43
C PRO A 470 -6.00 -10.84 13.07
N LEU A 471 -5.98 -12.06 12.50
CA LEU A 471 -5.39 -13.23 13.15
C LEU A 471 -3.89 -13.04 13.41
N ALA A 472 -3.11 -12.59 12.42
CA ALA A 472 -1.67 -12.37 12.61
C ALA A 472 -1.35 -11.41 13.76
N SER A 473 -2.11 -10.31 13.87
CA SER A 473 -1.92 -9.35 14.96
C SER A 473 -2.37 -9.92 16.32
N GLN A 474 -3.40 -10.77 16.36
CA GLN A 474 -3.85 -11.43 17.59
C GLN A 474 -2.86 -12.50 18.07
N VAL A 475 -2.34 -13.32 17.17
CA VAL A 475 -1.29 -14.30 17.51
C VAL A 475 -0.08 -13.59 18.08
N ALA A 476 0.41 -12.53 17.43
CA ALA A 476 1.56 -11.78 17.92
C ALA A 476 1.32 -11.12 19.29
N ALA A 477 0.13 -10.55 19.53
CA ALA A 477 -0.23 -10.00 20.83
C ALA A 477 -0.29 -11.08 21.92
N GLU A 478 -0.85 -12.24 21.59
CA GLU A 478 -0.91 -13.39 22.51
C GLU A 478 0.49 -13.95 22.81
N THR A 479 1.39 -14.01 21.83
CA THR A 479 2.81 -14.39 22.05
C THR A 479 3.44 -13.50 23.12
N ILE A 480 3.26 -12.18 23.04
CA ILE A 480 3.80 -11.21 24.01
C ILE A 480 3.17 -11.34 25.39
N ARG A 481 1.88 -11.69 25.46
CA ARG A 481 1.19 -11.97 26.72
C ARG A 481 1.81 -13.19 27.42
N ARG A 482 2.12 -14.24 26.65
CA ARG A 482 2.65 -15.53 27.12
C ARG A 482 4.15 -15.59 27.36
N LEU A 483 4.91 -14.58 26.95
CA LEU A 483 6.34 -14.54 27.26
C LEU A 483 6.62 -14.59 28.78
N GLU A 484 5.74 -14.10 29.66
CA GLU A 484 5.80 -14.27 31.15
C GLU A 484 7.19 -14.04 31.82
N GLY A 485 8.03 -13.18 31.23
CA GLY A 485 9.39 -12.89 31.74
C GLY A 485 10.52 -13.35 30.82
N ARG A 486 10.23 -14.27 29.88
CA ARG A 486 11.12 -14.67 28.79
C ARG A 486 11.49 -13.47 27.92
N ARG A 487 12.71 -13.46 27.39
CA ARG A 487 13.25 -12.35 26.58
C ARG A 487 13.36 -12.67 25.10
N TRP A 488 13.32 -13.95 24.72
CA TRP A 488 13.61 -14.40 23.36
C TRP A 488 12.49 -15.27 22.77
N VAL A 489 12.24 -15.09 21.48
CA VAL A 489 11.28 -15.92 20.70
C VAL A 489 11.97 -16.48 19.47
N VAL A 490 11.80 -17.78 19.24
CA VAL A 490 12.13 -18.43 17.97
C VAL A 490 10.89 -18.36 17.08
N ALA A 491 10.86 -17.37 16.19
CA ALA A 491 9.77 -17.10 15.26
C ALA A 491 10.25 -17.18 13.82
N ASP A 492 9.32 -17.40 12.88
CA ASP A 492 9.57 -17.22 11.45
C ASP A 492 9.51 -15.71 11.09
N GLY A 493 10.24 -15.29 10.05
CA GLY A 493 10.51 -13.88 9.75
C GLY A 493 9.27 -13.00 9.55
N MET A 494 8.14 -13.59 9.10
CA MET A 494 6.90 -12.84 8.89
C MET A 494 6.16 -12.45 10.19
N GLN A 495 6.22 -13.29 11.23
CA GLN A 495 5.62 -12.99 12.53
C GLN A 495 6.55 -12.18 13.42
N GLY A 496 7.86 -12.37 13.27
CA GLY A 496 8.88 -11.75 14.10
C GLY A 496 8.71 -10.24 14.25
N LEU A 497 8.41 -9.55 13.14
CA LEU A 497 8.25 -8.11 13.16
C LEU A 497 7.00 -7.66 13.94
N LEU A 498 5.87 -8.37 13.78
CA LEU A 498 4.66 -8.09 14.56
C LEU A 498 4.86 -8.36 16.05
N ILE A 499 5.59 -9.43 16.41
CA ILE A 499 5.94 -9.76 17.80
C ILE A 499 6.79 -8.64 18.41
N ARG A 500 7.87 -8.21 17.74
CA ARG A 500 8.72 -7.08 18.22
C ARG A 500 7.91 -5.82 18.47
N LEU A 501 6.94 -5.54 17.59
CA LEU A 501 6.11 -4.35 17.67
C LEU A 501 5.14 -4.43 18.87
N HIS A 502 4.44 -5.55 19.04
CA HIS A 502 3.57 -5.77 20.20
C HIS A 502 4.35 -5.84 21.52
N GLY A 503 5.57 -6.39 21.51
CA GLY A 503 6.47 -6.41 22.67
C GLY A 503 6.75 -5.00 23.17
N ARG A 504 7.07 -4.07 22.25
CA ARG A 504 7.26 -2.66 22.59
C ARG A 504 5.99 -2.02 23.16
N MET A 505 4.83 -2.29 22.57
CA MET A 505 3.56 -1.77 23.10
C MET A 505 3.30 -2.22 24.53
N ALA A 506 3.71 -3.44 24.87
CA ALA A 506 3.64 -4.00 26.22
C ALA A 506 4.81 -3.61 27.13
N GLY A 507 5.77 -2.80 26.67
CA GLY A 507 6.97 -2.44 27.42
C GLY A 507 7.99 -3.58 27.61
N LYS A 508 7.85 -4.68 26.87
CA LYS A 508 8.70 -5.87 26.95
C LYS A 508 9.64 -5.94 25.73
N PRO A 509 10.95 -5.72 25.87
CA PRO A 509 11.88 -5.94 24.77
C PRO A 509 11.97 -7.44 24.47
N VAL A 510 11.67 -7.82 23.21
CA VAL A 510 11.71 -9.22 22.76
C VAL A 510 12.77 -9.37 21.67
N GLY A 511 13.75 -10.23 21.94
CA GLY A 511 14.73 -10.68 20.96
C GLY A 511 14.16 -11.80 20.08
N LEU A 512 14.62 -11.86 18.82
CA LEU A 512 14.27 -12.95 17.90
C LEU A 512 15.52 -13.73 17.54
N LEU A 513 15.44 -15.06 17.61
CA LEU A 513 16.57 -15.96 17.33
C LEU A 513 16.62 -16.45 15.88
N ASN A 514 15.56 -16.22 15.07
CA ASN A 514 15.47 -16.71 13.70
C ASN A 514 14.83 -15.66 12.76
N ASP A 515 15.50 -14.52 12.60
CA ASP A 515 14.96 -13.31 11.92
C ASP A 515 15.03 -13.37 10.39
N GLU A 516 15.75 -14.33 9.80
CA GLU A 516 16.03 -14.37 8.35
C GLU A 516 15.51 -15.63 7.65
N ALA A 517 15.30 -15.48 6.33
CA ALA A 517 14.84 -16.53 5.43
C ALA A 517 15.62 -17.86 5.64
N PRO A 518 14.95 -19.03 5.51
CA PRO A 518 15.56 -20.33 5.77
C PRO A 518 16.90 -20.48 5.05
N GLY A 519 17.95 -20.84 5.79
CA GLY A 519 19.28 -21.17 5.27
C GLY A 519 20.38 -20.09 5.37
N ARG A 520 20.20 -19.02 6.17
CA ARG A 520 21.30 -18.10 6.53
C ARG A 520 21.48 -17.97 8.03
N LEU A 521 22.74 -18.03 8.48
CA LEU A 521 23.11 -17.69 9.84
C LEU A 521 22.80 -16.22 10.16
N PRO A 522 22.47 -15.90 11.42
CA PRO A 522 22.46 -14.52 11.88
C PRO A 522 23.84 -13.86 11.59
N PRO A 523 23.88 -12.60 11.14
CA PRO A 523 25.13 -11.87 10.97
C PRO A 523 26.01 -11.99 12.22
N ALA A 524 27.34 -12.10 12.06
CA ALA A 524 28.27 -12.30 13.18
C ALA A 524 28.06 -11.32 14.34
N ARG A 525 27.70 -10.07 14.04
CA ARG A 525 27.35 -9.04 15.04
C ARG A 525 26.04 -9.31 15.78
N GLN A 526 25.04 -9.87 15.10
CA GLN A 526 23.77 -10.24 15.73
C GLN A 526 23.95 -11.46 16.63
N ALA A 527 24.75 -12.45 16.18
CA ALA A 527 25.18 -13.56 17.01
C ALA A 527 25.94 -13.07 18.25
N GLU A 528 26.91 -12.14 18.11
CA GLU A 528 27.60 -11.54 19.24
C GLU A 528 26.67 -10.75 20.18
N THR A 529 25.65 -10.09 19.64
CA THR A 529 24.67 -9.35 20.45
C THR A 529 23.79 -10.30 21.26
N ILE A 530 23.37 -11.43 20.64
CA ILE A 530 22.63 -12.49 21.33
C ILE A 530 23.49 -13.05 22.48
N LEU A 531 24.76 -13.35 22.22
CA LEU A 531 25.68 -13.94 23.20
C LEU A 531 26.04 -13.00 24.36
N ARG A 532 25.90 -11.68 24.18
CA ARG A 532 26.10 -10.69 25.24
C ARG A 532 24.86 -10.44 26.09
N ASP A 533 23.70 -11.00 25.73
CA ASP A 533 22.50 -10.84 26.54
C ASP A 533 22.63 -11.62 27.85
N PRO A 534 22.28 -11.02 29.02
CA PRO A 534 22.34 -11.73 30.30
C PRO A 534 21.47 -13.00 30.35
N ALA A 535 20.48 -13.14 29.46
CA ALA A 535 19.70 -14.37 29.31
C ALA A 535 20.54 -15.59 28.92
N PHE A 536 21.73 -15.39 28.33
CA PHE A 536 22.66 -16.46 27.93
C PHE A 536 23.99 -16.37 28.69
N ALA A 537 24.01 -15.73 29.87
CA ALA A 537 25.20 -15.66 30.70
C ALA A 537 25.65 -17.07 31.13
N GLY A 538 26.95 -17.37 30.94
CA GLY A 538 27.53 -18.68 31.24
C GLY A 538 27.60 -19.65 30.06
N LEU A 539 27.15 -19.25 28.87
CA LEU A 539 27.33 -20.01 27.63
C LEU A 539 28.80 -19.97 27.16
N ASP A 540 29.38 -21.12 26.83
CA ASP A 540 30.68 -21.19 26.14
C ASP A 540 30.52 -20.81 24.66
N ALA A 541 30.90 -19.57 24.34
CA ALA A 541 30.80 -19.02 22.99
C ALA A 541 31.69 -19.73 21.98
N ASP A 542 32.81 -20.32 22.41
CA ASP A 542 33.73 -21.02 21.51
C ASP A 542 33.19 -22.42 21.19
N LEU A 543 32.56 -23.07 22.17
CA LEU A 543 31.87 -24.35 21.96
C LEU A 543 30.62 -24.20 21.07
N LEU A 544 29.87 -23.09 21.22
CA LEU A 544 28.78 -22.76 20.29
C LEU A 544 29.30 -22.57 18.87
N ARG A 545 30.38 -21.82 18.68
CA ARG A 545 31.00 -21.62 17.35
C ARG A 545 31.49 -22.93 16.74
N GLN A 546 32.00 -23.86 17.56
CA GLN A 546 32.43 -25.17 17.11
C GLN A 546 31.27 -26.09 16.70
N GLN A 547 30.11 -26.01 17.37
CA GLN A 547 28.92 -26.78 17.01
C GLN A 547 28.17 -26.21 15.80
N VAL A 548 28.28 -24.90 15.55
CA VAL A 548 27.68 -24.23 14.39
C VAL A 548 28.63 -24.31 13.20
N GLN A 549 28.88 -25.52 12.70
CA GLN A 549 29.58 -25.72 11.43
C GLN A 549 28.57 -25.66 10.26
N GLY A 550 28.53 -24.53 9.55
CA GLY A 550 27.73 -24.34 8.33
C GLY A 550 26.78 -23.14 8.37
N THR A 551 26.06 -22.87 7.28
CA THR A 551 25.21 -21.66 7.11
C THR A 551 23.76 -21.80 7.62
N ASN A 552 23.41 -22.85 8.36
CA ASN A 552 22.01 -23.14 8.71
C ASN A 552 21.60 -22.44 10.03
N PRO A 553 20.58 -21.56 10.04
CA PRO A 553 20.11 -20.90 11.26
C PRO A 553 19.46 -21.87 12.25
N VAL A 554 18.92 -22.99 11.77
CA VAL A 554 18.28 -24.00 12.63
C VAL A 554 19.33 -24.66 13.54
N THR A 555 20.52 -24.97 13.01
CA THR A 555 21.60 -25.58 13.81
C THR A 555 22.16 -24.59 14.84
N PHE A 556 22.18 -23.30 14.53
CA PHE A 556 22.52 -22.26 15.51
C PHE A 556 21.53 -22.22 16.69
N VAL A 557 20.23 -22.18 16.40
CA VAL A 557 19.20 -22.16 17.46
C VAL A 557 19.21 -23.46 18.27
N GLN A 558 19.38 -24.61 17.61
CA GLN A 558 19.51 -25.91 18.29
C GLN A 558 20.70 -25.92 19.25
N ALA A 559 21.89 -25.57 18.77
CA ALA A 559 23.09 -25.53 19.61
C ALA A 559 22.94 -24.53 20.77
N LEU A 560 22.32 -23.36 20.51
CA LEU A 560 22.05 -22.38 21.54
C LEU A 560 21.13 -22.93 22.64
N LEU A 561 20.02 -23.58 22.27
CA LEU A 561 19.07 -24.16 23.23
C LEU A 561 19.66 -25.31 24.03
N THR A 562 20.55 -26.11 23.43
CA THR A 562 21.22 -27.23 24.11
C THR A 562 22.28 -26.75 25.09
N LEU A 563 23.03 -25.71 24.74
CA LEU A 563 24.16 -25.23 25.54
C LEU A 563 23.77 -24.18 26.59
N ALA A 564 22.67 -23.45 26.38
CA ALA A 564 22.29 -22.35 27.28
C ALA A 564 21.71 -22.88 28.61
N PRO A 565 22.29 -22.48 29.76
CA PRO A 565 21.73 -22.83 31.06
C PRO A 565 20.34 -22.18 31.22
N ARG A 566 19.33 -22.97 31.59
CA ARG A 566 17.93 -22.54 31.80
C ARG A 566 17.28 -21.86 30.58
N ALA A 567 17.59 -22.32 29.37
CA ALA A 567 16.98 -21.83 28.13
C ALA A 567 15.43 -21.80 28.18
N GLU A 568 14.81 -22.75 28.91
CA GLU A 568 13.37 -22.85 29.16
C GLU A 568 12.73 -21.60 29.78
N GLU A 569 13.50 -20.85 30.58
CA GLU A 569 13.04 -19.63 31.27
C GLU A 569 13.21 -18.38 30.43
N GLN A 570 13.95 -18.48 29.31
CA GLN A 570 14.35 -17.32 28.50
C GLN A 570 13.79 -17.35 27.09
N VAL A 571 13.47 -18.53 26.54
CA VAL A 571 13.11 -18.72 25.14
C VAL A 571 11.71 -19.34 24.97
N LEU A 572 10.93 -18.82 24.02
CA LEU A 572 9.67 -19.40 23.53
C LEU A 572 9.83 -19.84 22.07
N VAL A 573 9.43 -21.06 21.72
CA VAL A 573 9.54 -21.59 20.34
C VAL A 573 8.17 -21.64 19.67
N LEU A 574 7.96 -20.98 18.54
CA LEU A 574 6.60 -20.84 17.98
C LEU A 574 6.11 -22.02 17.12
N ARG A 575 6.99 -22.69 16.38
CA ARG A 575 6.57 -23.69 15.36
C ARG A 575 7.15 -25.09 15.56
N ASP A 576 8.39 -25.21 15.97
CA ASP A 576 9.12 -26.47 15.91
C ASP A 576 9.36 -27.06 17.32
N PRO A 577 8.50 -27.98 17.80
CA PRO A 577 8.68 -28.61 19.10
C PRO A 577 9.93 -29.51 19.16
N GLU A 578 10.47 -29.96 18.02
CA GLU A 578 11.66 -30.81 17.99
C GLU A 578 12.90 -30.06 18.50
N LEU A 579 12.93 -28.73 18.38
CA LEU A 579 14.00 -27.91 18.94
C LEU A 579 14.18 -28.13 20.44
N TRP A 580 13.09 -28.30 21.19
CA TRP A 580 13.16 -28.62 22.62
C TRP A 580 13.58 -30.06 22.87
N ARG A 581 13.10 -31.02 22.06
CA ARG A 581 13.47 -32.43 22.20
C ARG A 581 14.96 -32.65 21.94
N HIS A 582 15.52 -31.99 20.93
CA HIS A 582 16.95 -32.01 20.65
C HIS A 582 17.80 -31.38 21.76
N ALA A 583 17.25 -30.40 22.49
CA ALA A 583 17.87 -29.83 23.68
C ALA A 583 17.67 -30.70 24.94
N GLY A 584 17.11 -31.90 24.82
CA GLY A 584 16.84 -32.80 25.95
C GLY A 584 15.69 -32.35 26.86
N ARG A 585 14.81 -31.46 26.37
CA ARG A 585 13.66 -30.92 27.11
C ARG A 585 12.36 -31.44 26.54
N ARG A 586 11.32 -31.55 27.39
CA ARG A 586 9.97 -31.88 26.93
C ARG A 586 9.31 -30.61 26.37
N PRO A 587 8.81 -30.60 25.12
CA PRO A 587 8.04 -29.48 24.60
C PRO A 587 6.64 -29.48 25.22
N LEU A 588 6.34 -28.49 26.05
CA LEU A 588 5.00 -28.25 26.57
C LEU A 588 4.27 -27.28 25.62
N PRO A 589 3.19 -27.71 24.95
CA PRO A 589 2.40 -26.83 24.10
C PRO A 589 1.68 -25.78 24.95
N ASP A 590 1.94 -24.52 24.64
CA ASP A 590 1.20 -23.35 25.12
C ASP A 590 0.40 -22.74 23.95
N VAL A 591 -0.52 -21.83 24.25
CA VAL A 591 -1.56 -21.35 23.31
C VAL A 591 -1.08 -20.96 21.91
N VAL A 592 0.13 -20.40 21.79
CA VAL A 592 0.70 -19.92 20.51
C VAL A 592 2.10 -20.46 20.20
N GLY A 593 2.63 -21.37 21.02
CA GLY A 593 3.98 -21.92 20.85
C GLY A 593 4.29 -23.05 21.83
N PHE A 594 5.57 -23.33 22.01
CA PHE A 594 6.09 -24.43 22.80
C PHE A 594 7.10 -23.92 23.82
N LEU A 595 6.86 -24.30 25.08
CA LEU A 595 7.74 -24.06 26.21
C LEU A 595 8.63 -25.29 26.41
N GLY A 596 9.89 -25.06 26.77
CA GLY A 596 10.75 -26.15 27.25
C GLY A 596 10.40 -26.44 28.71
N GLN A 597 10.22 -27.71 29.07
CA GLN A 597 10.01 -28.13 30.45
C GLN A 597 11.06 -29.15 30.87
N ALA A 598 11.59 -28.99 32.08
CA ALA A 598 12.44 -30.00 32.73
C ALA A 598 11.56 -31.18 33.21
N GLY A 599 12.09 -32.40 33.14
CA GLY A 599 11.31 -33.64 33.17
C GLY A 599 10.44 -33.96 34.41
N GLU A 600 10.45 -33.14 35.47
CA GLU A 600 9.73 -33.41 36.72
C GLU A 600 8.68 -32.36 37.11
N ASP A 601 8.52 -31.27 36.34
CA ASP A 601 7.55 -30.22 36.68
C ASP A 601 6.11 -30.68 36.45
N ARG A 602 5.26 -30.56 37.49
CA ARG A 602 3.83 -30.82 37.39
C ARG A 602 3.14 -29.76 36.53
N VAL A 603 2.43 -30.19 35.49
CA VAL A 603 1.64 -29.32 34.60
C VAL A 603 0.23 -29.15 35.16
N ASP A 604 -0.20 -27.89 35.29
CA ASP A 604 -1.59 -27.54 35.56
C ASP A 604 -2.41 -27.60 34.26
N TRP A 605 -2.95 -28.79 33.98
CA TRP A 605 -3.68 -29.08 32.75
C TRP A 605 -5.00 -28.30 32.63
N GLU A 606 -5.69 -28.03 33.75
CA GLU A 606 -6.97 -27.30 33.72
C GLU A 606 -6.76 -25.85 33.31
N ARG A 607 -5.77 -25.19 33.90
CA ARG A 607 -5.41 -23.82 33.52
C ARG A 607 -4.92 -23.75 32.08
N LEU A 608 -4.15 -24.74 31.62
CA LEU A 608 -3.67 -24.81 30.23
C LEU A 608 -4.81 -25.00 29.23
N LEU A 609 -5.77 -25.88 29.52
CA LEU A 609 -6.96 -26.10 28.70
C LEU A 609 -7.84 -24.86 28.63
N GLN A 610 -8.11 -24.21 29.77
CA GLN A 610 -8.88 -22.97 29.81
C GLN A 610 -8.21 -21.88 28.98
N ALA A 611 -6.89 -21.74 29.11
CA ALA A 611 -6.08 -20.82 28.33
C ALA A 611 -6.20 -21.04 26.81
N HIS A 612 -6.20 -22.28 26.35
CA HIS A 612 -6.38 -22.62 24.93
C HIS A 612 -7.81 -22.33 24.48
N ASN A 613 -8.81 -22.73 25.25
CA ASN A 613 -10.22 -22.50 24.93
C ASN A 613 -10.54 -21.00 24.81
N ASP A 614 -10.09 -20.18 25.77
CA ASP A 614 -10.31 -18.73 25.74
C ASP A 614 -9.72 -18.07 24.47
N PHE A 615 -8.58 -18.56 24.00
CA PHE A 615 -7.95 -18.04 22.79
C PHE A 615 -8.61 -18.56 21.53
N TRP A 616 -8.95 -19.85 21.49
CA TRP A 616 -9.65 -20.47 20.38
C TRP A 616 -11.05 -19.89 20.17
N ASP A 617 -11.77 -19.55 21.25
CA ASP A 617 -13.03 -18.80 21.19
C ASP A 617 -12.84 -17.46 20.44
N ARG A 618 -11.74 -16.73 20.72
CA ARG A 618 -11.43 -15.48 20.01
C ARG A 618 -11.09 -15.70 18.53
N VAL A 619 -10.38 -16.78 18.20
CA VAL A 619 -10.00 -17.12 16.83
C VAL A 619 -11.20 -17.59 15.99
N GLU A 620 -12.11 -18.35 16.59
CA GLU A 620 -13.34 -18.84 15.96
C GLU A 620 -14.34 -17.70 15.70
N GLN A 621 -14.35 -16.66 16.54
CA GLN A 621 -15.15 -15.44 16.33
C GLN A 621 -14.65 -14.52 15.20
N LEU A 622 -13.48 -14.81 14.62
CA LEU A 622 -12.94 -14.00 13.54
C LEU A 622 -13.73 -14.20 12.24
N PRO A 623 -14.06 -13.12 11.51
CA PRO A 623 -14.71 -13.26 10.21
C PRO A 623 -13.81 -14.04 9.23
N PRO A 624 -14.39 -14.90 8.37
CA PRO A 624 -13.64 -15.57 7.31
C PRO A 624 -13.08 -14.53 6.34
N LEU A 625 -11.95 -14.85 5.69
CA LEU A 625 -11.49 -14.03 4.57
C LEU A 625 -12.50 -14.10 3.42
N GLY A 626 -12.85 -12.95 2.85
CA GLY A 626 -13.78 -12.91 1.73
C GLY A 626 -13.18 -13.38 0.40
N SER A 627 -14.03 -13.49 -0.62
CA SER A 627 -13.67 -14.06 -1.93
C SER A 627 -12.63 -13.22 -2.68
N TYR A 628 -12.52 -11.92 -2.39
CA TYR A 628 -11.55 -11.03 -3.02
C TYR A 628 -10.21 -10.92 -2.27
N ALA A 629 -10.03 -11.61 -1.13
CA ALA A 629 -8.76 -11.60 -0.40
C ALA A 629 -7.61 -12.20 -1.24
N PRO A 630 -6.43 -11.56 -1.33
CA PRO A 630 -5.30 -12.05 -2.10
C PRO A 630 -4.78 -13.40 -1.61
N VAL A 631 -4.27 -14.20 -2.53
CA VAL A 631 -3.72 -15.55 -2.27
C VAL A 631 -2.65 -15.52 -1.18
N TRP A 632 -1.80 -14.50 -1.14
CA TRP A 632 -0.74 -14.41 -0.14
C TRP A 632 -1.27 -14.18 1.29
N ILE A 633 -2.37 -13.42 1.46
CA ILE A 633 -3.02 -13.23 2.77
C ILE A 633 -3.65 -14.55 3.21
N ARG A 634 -4.32 -15.25 2.28
CA ARG A 634 -4.89 -16.57 2.55
C ARG A 634 -3.80 -17.57 2.93
N GLY A 635 -2.69 -17.60 2.20
CA GLY A 635 -1.55 -18.45 2.51
C GLY A 635 -0.95 -18.15 3.88
N GLN A 636 -0.82 -16.87 4.24
CA GLN A 636 -0.36 -16.46 5.57
C GLN A 636 -1.33 -16.92 6.66
N ARG A 637 -2.63 -16.62 6.52
CA ARG A 637 -3.67 -17.01 7.48
C ARG A 637 -3.76 -18.53 7.62
N ALA A 638 -3.71 -19.27 6.51
CA ALA A 638 -3.67 -20.73 6.52
C ALA A 638 -2.42 -21.25 7.24
N GLY A 639 -1.25 -20.64 7.00
CA GLY A 639 -0.01 -20.96 7.72
C GLY A 639 -0.13 -20.75 9.24
N LEU A 640 -0.77 -19.67 9.67
CA LEU A 640 -1.05 -19.41 11.10
C LEU A 640 -2.01 -20.45 11.69
N ARG A 641 -3.10 -20.76 11.00
CA ARG A 641 -4.08 -21.76 11.46
C ARG A 641 -3.45 -23.15 11.50
N GLN A 642 -2.58 -23.48 10.55
CA GLN A 642 -1.80 -24.72 10.55
C GLN A 642 -0.81 -24.78 11.73
N GLN A 643 -0.20 -23.66 12.11
CA GLN A 643 0.63 -23.59 13.31
C GLN A 643 -0.20 -23.84 14.58
N LEU A 644 -1.34 -23.16 14.73
CA LEU A 644 -2.24 -23.35 15.88
C LEU A 644 -2.79 -24.78 15.95
N HIS A 645 -3.07 -25.39 14.79
CA HIS A 645 -3.42 -26.81 14.69
C HIS A 645 -2.31 -27.72 15.20
N GLY A 646 -1.07 -27.48 14.78
CA GLY A 646 0.09 -28.26 15.24
C GLY A 646 0.28 -28.18 16.75
N ILE A 647 0.10 -26.99 17.34
CA ILE A 647 0.13 -26.79 18.79
C ILE A 647 -0.99 -27.60 19.47
N GLY A 648 -2.22 -27.51 18.96
CA GLY A 648 -3.36 -28.24 19.50
C GLY A 648 -3.22 -29.76 19.38
N ALA A 649 -2.64 -30.25 18.29
CA ALA A 649 -2.35 -31.67 18.11
C ALA A 649 -1.31 -32.16 19.14
N CYS A 650 -0.23 -31.41 19.36
CA CYS A 650 0.73 -31.74 20.42
C CYS A 650 0.09 -31.68 21.81
N LEU A 651 -0.83 -30.74 22.08
CA LEU A 651 -1.54 -30.68 23.36
C LEU A 651 -2.41 -31.94 23.56
N ALA A 652 -3.10 -32.39 22.52
CA ALA A 652 -3.87 -33.63 22.58
C ALA A 652 -2.98 -34.85 22.88
N ASP A 653 -1.81 -34.95 22.23
CA ASP A 653 -0.86 -36.04 22.50
C ASP A 653 -0.35 -36.03 23.94
N GLU A 654 -0.03 -34.84 24.48
CA GLU A 654 0.45 -34.69 25.86
C GLU A 654 -0.64 -34.97 26.90
N LEU A 655 -1.90 -34.61 26.63
CA LEU A 655 -3.06 -34.95 27.46
C LEU A 655 -3.35 -36.46 27.44
N ALA A 656 -3.24 -37.11 26.29
CA ALA A 656 -3.41 -38.55 26.15
C ALA A 656 -2.34 -39.31 26.97
N ARG A 657 -1.08 -38.85 26.91
CA ARG A 657 0.01 -39.38 27.75
C ARG A 657 -0.23 -39.17 29.24
N ALA A 658 -0.92 -38.10 29.63
CA ALA A 658 -1.32 -37.84 31.01
C ALA A 658 -2.58 -38.62 31.46
N GLY A 659 -3.14 -39.48 30.61
CA GLY A 659 -4.34 -40.28 30.91
C GLY A 659 -5.67 -39.55 30.73
N ARG A 660 -5.67 -38.33 30.17
CA ARG A 660 -6.87 -37.50 29.93
C ARG A 660 -7.39 -37.66 28.50
N THR A 661 -7.84 -38.86 28.16
CA THR A 661 -8.20 -39.23 26.78
C THR A 661 -9.41 -38.47 26.22
N GLU A 662 -10.43 -38.20 27.04
CA GLU A 662 -11.61 -37.43 26.62
C GLU A 662 -11.25 -35.98 26.25
N ASP A 663 -10.45 -35.32 27.09
CA ASP A 663 -9.96 -33.97 26.83
C ASP A 663 -9.05 -33.91 25.61
N ALA A 664 -8.17 -34.92 25.45
CA ALA A 664 -7.31 -35.04 24.27
C ALA A 664 -8.13 -35.10 22.97
N GLN A 665 -9.20 -35.90 22.95
CA GLN A 665 -10.08 -36.00 21.78
C GLN A 665 -10.83 -34.68 21.52
N ALA A 666 -11.31 -34.01 22.58
CA ALA A 666 -11.99 -32.72 22.47
C ALA A 666 -11.08 -31.62 21.89
N VAL A 667 -9.83 -31.56 22.39
CA VAL A 667 -8.78 -30.65 21.92
C VAL A 667 -8.45 -30.91 20.45
N LEU A 668 -8.24 -32.17 20.07
CA LEU A 668 -7.91 -32.53 18.68
C LEU A 668 -9.05 -32.18 17.71
N ASN A 669 -10.30 -32.48 18.08
CA ASN A 669 -11.48 -32.14 17.30
C ASN A 669 -11.60 -30.62 17.11
N ARG A 670 -11.28 -29.84 18.14
CA ARG A 670 -11.30 -28.38 18.08
C ARG A 670 -10.14 -27.82 17.25
N ALA A 671 -8.94 -28.34 17.40
CA ALA A 671 -7.78 -27.97 16.58
C ALA A 671 -8.06 -28.21 15.08
N ASN A 672 -8.69 -29.32 14.71
CA ASN A 672 -9.09 -29.61 13.33
C ASN A 672 -10.09 -28.57 12.79
N ARG A 673 -11.08 -28.16 13.59
CA ARG A 673 -12.01 -27.06 13.23
C ARG A 673 -11.30 -25.71 13.06
N ILE A 674 -10.25 -25.44 13.84
CA ILE A 674 -9.46 -24.21 13.67
C ILE A 674 -8.66 -24.24 12.37
N LYS A 675 -8.09 -25.40 12.01
CA LYS A 675 -7.35 -25.57 10.76
C LYS A 675 -8.23 -25.28 9.56
N GLU A 676 -9.46 -25.78 9.57
CA GLU A 676 -10.43 -25.56 8.51
C GLU A 676 -10.96 -24.11 8.61
N GLU A 677 -10.61 -23.27 7.64
CA GLU A 677 -11.33 -22.00 7.48
C GLU A 677 -12.71 -22.34 6.90
N PRO A 678 -13.82 -21.86 7.49
CA PRO A 678 -15.12 -22.02 6.87
C PRO A 678 -15.07 -21.32 5.50
N LEU A 679 -15.02 -22.13 4.43
CA LEU A 679 -15.04 -21.61 3.07
C LEU A 679 -16.35 -20.85 2.88
N PRO A 680 -16.33 -19.65 2.27
CA PRO A 680 -17.57 -19.05 1.81
C PRO A 680 -18.26 -20.03 0.87
N SER A 681 -19.57 -20.19 1.01
CA SER A 681 -20.38 -21.08 0.16
C SER A 681 -20.01 -20.87 -1.31
N SER A 682 -19.87 -21.95 -2.07
CA SER A 682 -19.41 -21.98 -3.47
C SER A 682 -20.15 -21.05 -4.44
N GLN A 683 -21.26 -20.46 -4.03
CA GLN A 683 -21.97 -19.40 -4.75
C GLN A 683 -21.24 -18.05 -4.78
N ASP A 684 -20.27 -17.79 -3.88
CA ASP A 684 -19.49 -16.54 -3.83
C ASP A 684 -18.19 -16.55 -4.66
N LEU A 685 -17.82 -17.69 -5.27
CA LEU A 685 -16.57 -17.85 -6.03
C LEU A 685 -16.69 -17.45 -7.52
N PHE A 686 -17.91 -17.21 -8.01
CA PHE A 686 -18.19 -16.94 -9.44
C PHE A 686 -18.74 -15.53 -9.74
N TYR A 687 -18.65 -14.58 -8.79
CA TYR A 687 -19.08 -13.19 -8.98
C TYR A 687 -17.95 -12.16 -8.90
#